data_AF-A0A6P0YQN8-F1
#
_entry.id   AF-A0A6P0YQN8-F1
#
_cell.length_a   1.000
_cell.length_b   1.000
_cell.length_c   1.000
_cell.angle_alpha   90.00
_cell.angle_beta   90.00
_cell.angle_gamma   90.00
#
_symmetry.space_group_name_H-M   'P 1'
#
loop_
_entity.id
_entity.type
_entity.pdbx_description
1 polymer ?
#
loop_
_entity_poly.entity_id
_entity_poly.type
_entity_poly.pdbx_seq_one_letter_code
_entity_poly.pdbx_strand_id
1 'polypeptide(L)'
;MINTSYDFEQAILPTGADLTTNLLLRFRADVPKSPRRDLNLSLVIDRSGSMAGDPLHHALKAAESVVDQLDPSDTLSVVVYDDSVDTPVVPGPVENKSALKHSIQRIRAGGITNLSGGWLKGCEYVKSGMNPQKINRVLLLTDGRANMGIRDPNVLITTAGQKAEEGIVTSTLGFAQGFNEDLLMGVIKPNLIKDELRTQQLAEQAALAVQPEIVEISRGEVIVNAGETIEQADFVLLDHFGMSRRGINWFDLIGFATLTSGGVALFVFAEYRFRPKLRSRDHVLVLLLSLTVPLTVALGIPAPNLPLVGLLVGSFYGSALGITVIGALGIVLPIGLEVPTKALVASIVSSLVGTMMAERLRSREELALLGGAVGLVQGIVYLIISLILSATTGPLLQTLLAPTLTQALMGVAWSIVALGISPYLEHLFDLVTPIRLVELSNPNRPLLKRVASEAPGTFQHTLFVASLAEAAARDLRCNVELVRAGTLYHDIGKMHDPQGFIENQMGGPNKHDEIDDPWVSAEIIKKHVTEGLVMARKCRLPGAIQAFIPEHQGTMLITYFYYQAQERAKADPSIKICAEDFRYDGPIPQSRETGIVMLADSCEAALRSLKDATPEEALAMVNRILRARWQDNQMVDSGLTRQDMGRIAEIFVHVWQQYNHKRIPYPKAALAPKSTSVSS
;
A
#
# COMPACT_ATOMS: atom_id res chain seq x y z
N MET A 1 42.39 3.59 26.65
CA MET A 1 42.71 4.95 26.16
C MET A 1 42.92 4.87 24.65
N ILE A 2 42.43 5.82 23.86
CA ILE A 2 42.73 5.87 22.41
C ILE A 2 43.88 6.86 22.24
N ASN A 3 45.05 6.36 21.87
CA ASN A 3 46.21 7.17 21.53
C ASN A 3 46.08 7.65 20.08
N THR A 4 46.10 8.96 19.89
CA THR A 4 46.04 9.58 18.57
C THR A 4 47.42 10.10 18.20
N SER A 5 47.93 9.73 17.03
CA SER A 5 49.15 10.30 16.44
C SER A 5 48.82 10.85 15.06
N TYR A 6 49.49 11.92 14.66
CA TYR A 6 49.30 12.54 13.34
C TYR A 6 50.62 12.66 12.60
N ASP A 7 50.54 12.64 11.27
CA ASP A 7 51.69 12.88 10.39
C ASP A 7 51.23 13.68 9.17
N PHE A 8 52.06 14.64 8.73
CA PHE A 8 51.80 15.43 7.53
C PHE A 8 52.61 14.86 6.38
N GLU A 9 52.01 14.82 5.18
CA GLU A 9 52.73 14.39 3.98
C GLU A 9 53.99 15.23 3.70
N GLN A 10 54.00 16.50 4.14
CA GLN A 10 55.15 17.40 4.03
C GLN A 10 55.51 17.99 5.40
N ALA A 11 56.78 17.86 5.79
CA ALA A 11 57.29 18.32 7.08
C ALA A 11 57.53 19.85 7.15
N ILE A 12 57.51 20.55 6.01
CA ILE A 12 57.81 21.99 5.91
C ILE A 12 56.77 22.63 4.98
N LEU A 13 56.09 23.67 5.46
CA LEU A 13 55.10 24.42 4.69
C LEU A 13 55.66 25.80 4.32
N PRO A 14 55.65 26.20 3.04
CA PRO A 14 56.13 27.52 2.62
C PRO A 14 55.17 28.64 3.05
N THR A 15 55.70 29.72 3.62
CA THR A 15 54.92 30.90 4.02
C THR A 15 54.46 31.73 2.82
N GLY A 16 53.16 32.07 2.77
CA GLY A 16 52.58 33.02 1.81
C GLY A 16 51.92 32.41 0.57
N ALA A 17 51.76 31.09 0.51
CA ALA A 17 51.04 30.39 -0.55
C ALA A 17 50.00 29.43 0.03
N ASP A 18 48.84 29.35 -0.60
CA ASP A 18 47.82 28.35 -0.26
C ASP A 18 48.26 26.99 -0.79
N LEU A 19 48.44 26.01 0.11
CA LEU A 19 48.80 24.64 -0.23
C LEU A 19 47.80 23.66 0.38
N THR A 20 47.35 22.70 -0.42
CA THR A 20 46.56 21.56 0.07
C THR A 20 47.52 20.44 0.44
N THR A 21 47.49 19.99 1.70
CA THR A 21 48.33 18.88 2.20
C THR A 21 47.45 17.80 2.82
N ASN A 22 47.91 16.55 2.79
CA ASN A 22 47.21 15.43 3.40
C ASN A 22 47.71 15.22 4.83
N LEU A 23 46.77 15.19 5.78
CA LEU A 23 47.00 14.88 7.19
C LEU A 23 46.56 13.45 7.48
N LEU A 24 47.51 12.60 7.88
CA LEU A 24 47.20 11.24 8.32
C LEU A 24 46.98 11.23 9.83
N LEU A 25 45.74 11.04 10.27
CA LEU A 25 45.39 10.80 11.66
C LEU A 25 45.32 9.30 11.93
N ARG A 26 46.09 8.80 12.90
CA ARG A 26 46.05 7.41 13.37
C ARG A 26 45.48 7.36 14.77
N PHE A 27 44.39 6.62 14.95
CA PHE A 27 43.79 6.33 16.24
C PHE A 27 44.14 4.90 16.64
N ARG A 28 44.75 4.74 17.82
CA ARG A 28 45.16 3.43 18.34
C ARG A 28 44.55 3.23 19.72
N ALA A 29 43.56 2.34 19.81
CA ALA A 29 43.04 1.91 21.10
C ALA A 29 44.10 1.04 21.81
N ASP A 30 44.29 1.24 23.11
CA ASP A 30 44.99 0.27 23.97
C ASP A 30 44.16 -1.01 24.05
N VAL A 31 44.45 -1.95 23.15
CA VAL A 31 43.93 -3.31 23.22
C VAL A 31 44.96 -4.13 24.00
N PRO A 32 44.55 -4.92 25.03
CA PRO A 32 45.48 -5.82 25.71
C PRO A 32 46.18 -6.71 24.67
N LYS A 33 47.51 -6.73 24.70
CA LYS A 33 48.33 -7.49 23.75
C LYS A 33 48.00 -8.98 23.89
N SER A 34 47.18 -9.51 22.98
CA SER A 34 47.08 -10.95 22.82
C SER A 34 48.45 -11.49 22.37
N PRO A 35 48.95 -12.59 22.94
CA PRO A 35 50.15 -13.23 22.42
C PRO A 35 49.94 -13.57 20.93
N ARG A 36 50.94 -13.23 20.11
CA ARG A 36 50.96 -13.59 18.69
C ARG A 36 51.01 -15.12 18.57
N ARG A 37 50.20 -15.69 17.69
CA ARG A 37 50.32 -17.11 17.31
C ARG A 37 51.49 -17.29 16.35
N ASP A 38 52.25 -18.35 16.54
CA ASP A 38 53.33 -18.74 15.62
C ASP A 38 52.79 -18.93 14.19
N LEU A 39 53.63 -18.63 13.21
CA LEU A 39 53.34 -18.75 11.79
C LEU A 39 53.97 -20.02 11.21
N ASN A 40 53.25 -20.65 10.30
CA ASN A 40 53.78 -21.59 9.33
C ASN A 40 53.55 -20.97 7.94
N LEU A 41 54.59 -20.33 7.42
CA LEU A 41 54.51 -19.41 6.29
C LEU A 41 55.31 -19.92 5.09
N SER A 42 54.68 -19.95 3.91
CA SER A 42 55.41 -20.04 2.64
C SER A 42 55.35 -18.71 1.90
N LEU A 43 56.51 -18.08 1.70
CA LEU A 43 56.69 -16.95 0.79
C LEU A 43 56.81 -17.48 -0.64
N VAL A 44 55.84 -17.13 -1.49
CA VAL A 44 55.82 -17.54 -2.89
C VAL A 44 56.07 -16.29 -3.74
N ILE A 45 57.23 -16.22 -4.40
CA ILE A 45 57.71 -15.03 -5.07
C ILE A 45 57.75 -15.29 -6.58
N ASP A 46 57.02 -14.46 -7.32
CA ASP A 46 57.08 -14.41 -8.77
C ASP A 46 58.39 -13.76 -9.22
N ARG A 47 59.21 -14.51 -9.96
CA ARG A 47 60.42 -13.99 -10.60
C ARG A 47 60.30 -13.92 -12.12
N SER A 48 59.09 -13.99 -12.67
CA SER A 48 58.89 -14.00 -14.12
C SER A 48 59.43 -12.73 -14.80
N GLY A 49 59.65 -12.77 -16.12
CA GLY A 49 60.17 -11.63 -16.86
C GLY A 49 59.35 -10.33 -16.71
N SER A 50 58.05 -10.40 -16.44
CA SER A 50 57.20 -9.23 -16.18
C SER A 50 57.44 -8.57 -14.82
N MET A 51 58.05 -9.30 -13.88
CA MET A 51 58.48 -8.77 -12.58
C MET A 51 59.84 -8.07 -12.63
N ALA A 52 60.55 -8.08 -13.77
CA ALA A 52 61.89 -7.50 -13.88
C ALA A 52 61.94 -5.99 -13.53
N GLY A 53 63.01 -5.55 -12.89
CA GLY A 53 63.19 -4.16 -12.47
C GLY A 53 62.58 -3.87 -11.09
N ASP A 54 61.89 -2.74 -10.97
CA ASP A 54 61.30 -2.27 -9.71
C ASP A 54 60.31 -3.26 -9.05
N PRO A 55 59.42 -3.97 -9.78
CA PRO A 55 58.45 -4.89 -9.16
C PRO A 55 59.12 -6.01 -8.35
N LEU A 56 60.10 -6.71 -8.93
CA LEU A 56 60.85 -7.75 -8.22
C LEU A 56 61.67 -7.15 -7.08
N HIS A 57 62.31 -5.98 -7.28
CA HIS A 57 63.06 -5.31 -6.22
C HIS A 57 62.18 -5.02 -5.00
N HIS A 58 60.96 -4.50 -5.22
CA HIS A 58 60.01 -4.26 -4.15
C HIS A 58 59.45 -5.55 -3.53
N ALA A 59 59.23 -6.59 -4.32
CA ALA A 59 58.80 -7.89 -3.82
C ALA A 59 59.86 -8.54 -2.91
N LEU A 60 61.14 -8.45 -3.28
CA LEU A 60 62.24 -8.96 -2.45
C LEU A 60 62.40 -8.15 -1.15
N LYS A 61 62.29 -6.82 -1.21
CA LYS A 61 62.28 -5.97 0.00
C LYS A 61 61.10 -6.29 0.92
N ALA A 62 59.92 -6.54 0.36
CA ALA A 62 58.75 -6.95 1.14
C ALA A 62 58.97 -8.30 1.81
N ALA A 63 59.53 -9.28 1.08
CA ALA A 63 59.89 -10.58 1.63
C ALA A 63 60.93 -10.47 2.77
N GLU A 64 61.96 -9.62 2.62
CA GLU A 64 62.92 -9.35 3.69
C GLU A 64 62.28 -8.73 4.93
N SER A 65 61.37 -7.77 4.73
CA SER A 65 60.63 -7.13 5.83
C SER A 65 59.74 -8.12 6.59
N VAL A 66 59.20 -9.13 5.88
CA VAL A 66 58.48 -10.24 6.53
C VAL A 66 59.45 -11.06 7.38
N VAL A 67 60.61 -11.45 6.83
CA VAL A 67 61.63 -12.24 7.58
C VAL A 67 62.09 -11.51 8.85
N ASP A 68 62.24 -10.18 8.80
CA ASP A 68 62.63 -9.39 9.98
C ASP A 68 61.60 -9.48 11.11
N GLN A 69 60.31 -9.66 10.78
CA GLN A 69 59.19 -9.75 11.71
C GLN A 69 58.85 -11.18 12.17
N LEU A 70 59.53 -12.21 11.66
CA LEU A 70 59.31 -13.60 12.09
C LEU A 70 60.01 -13.90 13.41
N ASP A 71 59.39 -14.72 14.26
CA ASP A 71 60.00 -15.20 15.51
C ASP A 71 60.72 -16.54 15.29
N PRO A 72 61.67 -16.94 16.15
CA PRO A 72 62.39 -18.22 15.99
C PRO A 72 61.49 -19.47 16.02
N SER A 73 60.30 -19.36 16.62
CA SER A 73 59.26 -20.40 16.64
C SER A 73 58.46 -20.50 15.34
N ASP A 74 58.56 -19.49 14.46
CA ASP A 74 57.91 -19.50 13.15
C ASP A 74 58.62 -20.47 12.20
N THR A 75 57.87 -20.99 11.24
CA THR A 75 58.36 -21.84 10.16
C THR A 75 58.26 -21.09 8.85
N LEU A 76 59.35 -21.06 8.07
CA LEU A 76 59.43 -20.37 6.79
C LEU A 76 59.88 -21.31 5.67
N SER A 77 59.19 -21.24 4.53
CA SER A 77 59.72 -21.68 3.23
C SER A 77 59.67 -20.54 2.22
N VAL A 78 60.61 -20.55 1.27
CA VAL A 78 60.63 -19.62 0.14
C VAL A 78 60.55 -20.44 -1.14
N VAL A 79 59.48 -20.22 -1.88
CA VAL A 79 59.23 -20.79 -3.21
C VAL A 79 59.32 -19.64 -4.20
N VAL A 80 60.05 -19.86 -5.29
CA VAL A 80 60.25 -18.87 -6.34
C VAL A 80 59.86 -19.51 -7.65
N TYR A 81 59.14 -18.79 -8.51
CA TYR A 81 58.67 -19.37 -9.75
C TYR A 81 58.79 -18.45 -10.96
N ASP A 82 59.05 -19.09 -12.08
CA ASP A 82 58.97 -18.60 -13.46
C ASP A 82 58.37 -19.70 -14.33
N ASP A 83 59.06 -20.19 -15.37
CA ASP A 83 58.70 -21.39 -16.12
C ASP A 83 58.99 -22.68 -15.32
N SER A 84 59.83 -22.56 -14.29
CA SER A 84 60.17 -23.58 -13.31
C SER A 84 59.79 -23.14 -11.90
N VAL A 85 59.76 -24.08 -10.95
CA VAL A 85 59.52 -23.78 -9.53
C VAL A 85 60.76 -24.19 -8.74
N ASP A 86 61.43 -23.20 -8.17
CA ASP A 86 62.61 -23.37 -7.33
C ASP A 86 62.26 -23.11 -5.86
N THR A 87 63.01 -23.74 -4.95
CA THR A 87 62.77 -23.57 -3.51
C THR A 87 64.07 -23.20 -2.79
N PRO A 88 64.48 -21.92 -2.83
CA PRO A 88 65.73 -21.45 -2.20
C PRO A 88 65.79 -21.69 -0.68
N VAL A 89 64.63 -21.82 -0.04
CA VAL A 89 64.50 -22.14 1.38
C VAL A 89 63.43 -23.22 1.54
N VAL A 90 63.85 -24.39 2.01
CA VAL A 90 62.95 -25.48 2.39
C VAL A 90 62.26 -25.18 3.73
N PRO A 91 61.07 -25.72 4.02
CA PRO A 91 60.36 -25.46 5.26
C PRO A 91 61.21 -25.79 6.49
N GLY A 92 61.42 -24.80 7.35
CA GLY A 92 62.18 -24.96 8.59
C GLY A 92 62.00 -23.79 9.57
N PRO A 93 62.44 -23.94 10.82
CA PRO A 93 62.38 -22.87 11.81
C PRO A 93 63.24 -21.66 11.41
N VAL A 94 62.83 -20.46 11.84
CA VAL A 94 63.54 -19.21 11.53
C VAL A 94 64.71 -18.98 12.50
N GLU A 95 65.79 -19.76 12.32
CA GLU A 95 66.97 -19.68 13.20
C GLU A 95 67.97 -18.60 12.75
N ASN A 96 68.20 -18.46 11.44
CA ASN A 96 69.19 -17.53 10.88
C ASN A 96 68.57 -16.60 9.83
N LYS A 97 68.00 -15.49 10.30
CA LYS A 97 67.38 -14.45 9.45
C LYS A 97 68.34 -13.89 8.40
N SER A 98 69.63 -13.73 8.74
CA SER A 98 70.63 -13.20 7.80
C SER A 98 70.87 -14.13 6.61
N ALA A 99 70.95 -15.45 6.86
CA ALA A 99 71.08 -16.45 5.81
C ALA A 99 69.82 -16.49 4.91
N LEU A 100 68.63 -16.42 5.51
CA LEU A 100 67.36 -16.39 4.78
C LEU A 100 67.26 -15.17 3.85
N LYS A 101 67.59 -13.97 4.35
CA LYS A 101 67.61 -12.75 3.53
C LYS A 101 68.63 -12.86 2.40
N HIS A 102 69.80 -13.43 2.66
CA HIS A 102 70.81 -13.60 1.62
C HIS A 102 70.35 -14.55 0.50
N SER A 103 69.58 -15.60 0.83
CA SER A 103 68.94 -16.47 -0.17
C SER A 103 67.89 -15.72 -1.01
N ILE A 104 67.10 -14.83 -0.38
CA ILE A 104 66.10 -14.00 -1.08
C ILE A 104 66.77 -13.00 -2.04
N GLN A 105 67.85 -12.34 -1.61
CA GLN A 105 68.57 -11.34 -2.42
C GLN A 105 69.22 -11.89 -3.70
N ARG A 106 69.42 -13.21 -3.78
CA ARG A 106 70.01 -13.88 -4.95
C ARG A 106 68.98 -14.18 -6.04
N ILE A 107 67.69 -13.98 -5.77
CA ILE A 107 66.63 -14.17 -6.76
C ILE A 107 66.80 -13.14 -7.88
N ARG A 108 66.68 -13.60 -9.14
CA ARG A 108 66.78 -12.79 -10.36
C ARG A 108 65.59 -13.06 -11.24
N ALA A 109 65.15 -12.08 -12.02
CA ALA A 109 64.03 -12.28 -12.93
C ALA A 109 64.43 -13.21 -14.08
N GLY A 110 63.52 -14.09 -14.51
CA GLY A 110 63.72 -15.05 -15.60
C GLY A 110 62.40 -15.67 -16.06
N GLY A 111 62.39 -16.25 -17.26
CA GLY A 111 61.28 -17.10 -17.73
C GLY A 111 59.91 -16.43 -17.91
N ILE A 112 58.89 -17.28 -18.08
CA ILE A 112 57.46 -16.93 -18.14
C ILE A 112 56.77 -17.28 -16.82
N THR A 113 55.47 -17.05 -16.66
CA THR A 113 54.85 -17.05 -15.31
C THR A 113 54.00 -18.30 -15.04
N ASN A 114 54.54 -19.30 -14.34
CA ASN A 114 53.81 -20.48 -13.84
C ASN A 114 53.27 -20.26 -12.41
N LEU A 115 52.31 -19.33 -12.29
CA LEU A 115 51.71 -18.96 -11.01
C LEU A 115 51.12 -20.16 -10.27
N SER A 116 50.38 -21.02 -10.98
CA SER A 116 49.74 -22.20 -10.39
C SER A 116 50.75 -23.18 -9.75
N GLY A 117 51.88 -23.43 -10.42
CA GLY A 117 52.93 -24.32 -9.92
C GLY A 117 53.61 -23.78 -8.67
N GLY A 118 54.01 -22.50 -8.70
CA GLY A 118 54.65 -21.86 -7.55
C GLY A 118 53.72 -21.77 -6.34
N TRP A 119 52.48 -21.35 -6.56
CA TRP A 119 51.48 -21.23 -5.50
C TRP A 119 51.09 -22.58 -4.89
N LEU A 120 50.85 -23.62 -5.70
CA LEU A 120 50.54 -24.96 -5.20
C LEU A 120 51.71 -25.57 -4.44
N LYS A 121 52.95 -25.32 -4.87
CA LYS A 121 54.14 -25.77 -4.12
C LYS A 121 54.24 -25.09 -2.76
N GLY A 122 53.92 -23.80 -2.68
CA GLY A 122 53.81 -23.09 -1.41
C GLY A 122 52.72 -23.67 -0.50
N CYS A 123 51.55 -24.01 -1.07
CA CYS A 123 50.49 -24.69 -0.32
C CYS A 123 50.93 -26.08 0.20
N GLU A 124 51.66 -26.85 -0.61
CA GLU A 124 52.21 -28.15 -0.22
C GLU A 124 53.17 -28.02 0.97
N TYR A 125 54.04 -27.01 0.97
CA TYR A 125 54.96 -26.76 2.06
C TYR A 125 54.28 -26.30 3.34
N VAL A 126 53.29 -25.41 3.26
CA VAL A 126 52.46 -25.08 4.42
C VAL A 126 51.73 -26.32 4.94
N LYS A 127 51.22 -27.18 4.04
CA LYS A 127 50.56 -28.44 4.42
C LYS A 127 51.51 -29.40 5.15
N SER A 128 52.77 -29.48 4.72
CA SER A 128 53.77 -30.36 5.34
C SER A 128 54.12 -29.99 6.78
N GLY A 129 54.08 -28.68 7.11
CA GLY A 129 54.31 -28.15 8.45
C GLY A 129 53.03 -27.78 9.21
N MET A 130 51.86 -28.25 8.74
CA MET A 130 50.57 -27.76 9.21
C MET A 130 50.34 -28.08 10.68
N ASN A 131 50.01 -27.05 11.45
CA ASN A 131 49.67 -27.19 12.86
C ASN A 131 48.43 -26.34 13.19
N PRO A 132 47.34 -26.90 13.76
CA PRO A 132 46.15 -26.15 14.15
C PRO A 132 46.39 -25.02 15.15
N GLN A 133 47.50 -25.08 15.91
CA GLN A 133 47.90 -24.05 16.87
C GLN A 133 48.70 -22.91 16.21
N LYS A 134 49.20 -23.10 14.98
CA LYS A 134 49.90 -22.09 14.19
C LYS A 134 48.99 -21.49 13.13
N ILE A 135 49.33 -20.29 12.66
CA ILE A 135 48.69 -19.69 11.49
C ILE A 135 49.37 -20.25 10.23
N ASN A 136 48.66 -21.12 9.52
CA ASN A 136 49.13 -21.76 8.28
C ASN A 136 48.79 -20.87 7.08
N ARG A 137 49.80 -20.25 6.45
CA ARG A 137 49.57 -19.20 5.45
C ARG A 137 50.54 -19.26 4.28
N VAL A 138 50.02 -18.99 3.09
CA VAL A 138 50.82 -18.72 1.89
C VAL A 138 50.75 -17.21 1.62
N LEU A 139 51.90 -16.56 1.41
CA LEU A 139 51.96 -15.18 0.96
C LEU A 139 52.51 -15.16 -0.46
N LEU A 140 51.66 -14.82 -1.42
CA LEU A 140 51.95 -14.81 -2.85
C LEU A 140 52.29 -13.38 -3.30
N LEU A 141 53.50 -13.17 -3.81
CA LEU A 141 54.00 -11.89 -4.32
C LEU A 141 54.12 -12.00 -5.83
N THR A 142 53.23 -11.34 -6.58
CA THR A 142 53.10 -11.54 -8.05
C THR A 142 52.47 -10.34 -8.74
N ASP A 143 52.60 -10.25 -10.07
CA ASP A 143 51.81 -9.37 -10.92
C ASP A 143 50.52 -10.05 -11.46
N GLY A 144 50.26 -11.30 -11.08
CA GLY A 144 49.02 -12.02 -11.37
C GLY A 144 48.88 -12.55 -12.80
N ARG A 145 49.96 -12.60 -13.60
CA ARG A 145 49.90 -13.05 -15.00
C ARG A 145 50.06 -14.56 -15.15
N ALA A 146 49.00 -15.37 -15.00
CA ALA A 146 49.11 -16.82 -15.16
C ALA A 146 49.29 -17.26 -16.64
N ASN A 147 50.53 -17.46 -17.08
CA ASN A 147 50.88 -17.77 -18.48
C ASN A 147 51.26 -19.25 -18.72
N MET A 148 51.53 -20.02 -17.66
CA MET A 148 51.86 -21.45 -17.69
C MET A 148 51.15 -22.21 -16.56
N GLY A 149 50.87 -23.50 -16.78
CA GLY A 149 50.06 -24.31 -15.86
C GLY A 149 48.57 -23.97 -15.97
N ILE A 150 47.89 -23.80 -14.83
CA ILE A 150 46.48 -23.37 -14.78
C ILE A 150 46.41 -21.89 -15.10
N ARG A 151 45.80 -21.55 -16.24
CA ARG A 151 45.67 -20.17 -16.74
C ARG A 151 44.32 -19.53 -16.45
N ASP A 152 43.30 -20.34 -16.14
CA ASP A 152 41.94 -19.86 -15.88
C ASP A 152 41.84 -19.28 -14.45
N PRO A 153 41.53 -17.98 -14.29
CA PRO A 153 41.37 -17.35 -12.99
C PRO A 153 40.31 -18.01 -12.11
N ASN A 154 39.20 -18.49 -12.69
CA ASN A 154 38.11 -19.09 -11.92
C ASN A 154 38.55 -20.42 -11.28
N VAL A 155 39.39 -21.19 -11.98
CA VAL A 155 39.95 -22.44 -11.46
C VAL A 155 40.90 -22.15 -10.30
N LEU A 156 41.73 -21.10 -10.41
CA LEU A 156 42.64 -20.68 -9.35
C LEU A 156 41.89 -20.19 -8.10
N ILE A 157 40.86 -19.36 -8.28
CA ILE A 157 39.98 -18.85 -7.21
C ILE A 157 39.27 -20.01 -6.51
N THR A 158 38.69 -20.94 -7.28
CA THR A 158 38.00 -22.12 -6.73
C THR A 158 38.96 -23.01 -5.93
N THR A 159 40.16 -23.25 -6.47
CA THR A 159 41.20 -24.03 -5.80
C THR A 159 41.67 -23.34 -4.52
N ALA A 160 41.79 -22.01 -4.52
CA ALA A 160 42.14 -21.24 -3.33
C ALA A 160 41.05 -21.35 -2.26
N GLY A 161 39.78 -21.33 -2.67
CA GLY A 161 38.63 -21.57 -1.81
C GLY A 161 38.67 -22.94 -1.11
N GLN A 162 39.04 -24.00 -1.85
CA GLN A 162 39.22 -25.35 -1.31
C GLN A 162 40.41 -25.45 -0.35
N LYS A 163 41.55 -24.81 -0.68
CA LYS A 163 42.72 -24.78 0.21
C LYS A 163 42.47 -24.02 1.50
N ALA A 164 41.68 -22.95 1.45
CA ALA A 164 41.24 -22.22 2.63
C ALA A 164 40.33 -23.08 3.54
N GLU A 165 39.48 -23.94 2.97
CA GLU A 165 38.68 -24.93 3.72
C GLU A 165 39.56 -26.03 4.33
N GLU A 166 40.67 -26.39 3.68
CA GLU A 166 41.73 -27.23 4.26
C GLU A 166 42.57 -26.48 5.33
N GLY A 167 42.26 -25.23 5.67
CA GLY A 167 42.98 -24.44 6.69
C GLY A 167 44.25 -23.75 6.21
N ILE A 168 44.51 -23.71 4.90
CA ILE A 168 45.65 -23.04 4.26
C ILE A 168 45.15 -21.77 3.57
N VAL A 169 45.33 -20.62 4.24
CA VAL A 169 44.85 -19.34 3.73
C VAL A 169 45.94 -18.69 2.87
N THR A 170 45.59 -18.24 1.66
CA THR A 170 46.49 -17.48 0.79
C THR A 170 46.24 -15.99 0.94
N SER A 171 47.30 -15.20 1.04
CA SER A 171 47.28 -13.74 0.95
C SER A 171 48.12 -13.32 -0.25
N THR A 172 47.66 -12.31 -0.98
CA THR A 172 48.30 -11.86 -2.21
C THR A 172 48.80 -10.43 -2.07
N LEU A 173 49.99 -10.16 -2.59
CA LEU A 173 50.55 -8.82 -2.77
C LEU A 173 50.83 -8.62 -4.26
N GLY A 174 50.13 -7.66 -4.85
CA GLY A 174 50.28 -7.26 -6.25
C GLY A 174 51.48 -6.34 -6.44
N PHE A 175 52.30 -6.59 -7.46
CA PHE A 175 53.43 -5.74 -7.85
C PHE A 175 53.34 -5.40 -9.35
N ALA A 176 53.99 -4.30 -9.77
CA ALA A 176 53.91 -3.67 -11.10
C ALA A 176 52.63 -2.86 -11.39
N GLN A 177 52.66 -1.98 -12.40
CA GLN A 177 51.48 -1.26 -12.88
C GLN A 177 50.61 -2.22 -13.72
N GLY A 178 49.34 -2.42 -13.33
CA GLY A 178 48.40 -3.27 -14.05
C GLY A 178 48.50 -4.77 -13.73
N PHE A 179 48.78 -5.12 -12.47
CA PHE A 179 48.63 -6.49 -12.00
C PHE A 179 47.16 -6.93 -12.04
N ASN A 180 46.90 -8.24 -12.10
CA ASN A 180 45.54 -8.76 -12.22
C ASN A 180 44.77 -8.69 -10.90
N GLU A 181 44.14 -7.54 -10.62
CA GLU A 181 43.38 -7.28 -9.39
C GLU A 181 42.25 -8.30 -9.16
N ASP A 182 41.52 -8.68 -10.21
CA ASP A 182 40.39 -9.62 -10.10
C ASP A 182 40.85 -11.01 -9.61
N LEU A 183 41.97 -11.51 -10.15
CA LEU A 183 42.55 -12.77 -9.71
C LEU A 183 43.05 -12.68 -8.27
N LEU A 184 43.79 -11.62 -7.92
CA LEU A 184 44.38 -11.49 -6.58
C LEU A 184 43.30 -11.30 -5.51
N MET A 185 42.29 -10.48 -5.78
CA MET A 185 41.15 -10.30 -4.87
C MET A 185 40.31 -11.56 -4.75
N GLY A 186 40.09 -12.30 -5.85
CA GLY A 186 39.32 -13.54 -5.84
C GLY A 186 39.96 -14.66 -5.00
N VAL A 187 41.30 -14.66 -4.86
CA VAL A 187 42.03 -15.65 -4.05
C VAL A 187 41.93 -15.37 -2.54
N ILE A 188 41.56 -14.15 -2.13
CA ILE A 188 41.45 -13.76 -0.72
C ILE A 188 40.09 -14.17 -0.15
N LYS A 189 40.08 -15.10 0.82
CA LYS A 189 38.90 -15.36 1.67
C LYS A 189 38.99 -14.58 3.00
N PRO A 190 37.90 -13.94 3.47
CA PRO A 190 37.82 -13.37 4.81
C PRO A 190 38.10 -14.44 5.87
N ASN A 191 39.06 -14.20 6.76
CA ASN A 191 39.51 -15.16 7.78
C ASN A 191 39.29 -14.66 9.21
N LEU A 192 38.48 -13.61 9.39
CA LEU A 192 38.04 -13.13 10.71
C LEU A 192 36.86 -14.00 11.16
N ILE A 193 37.15 -15.02 11.97
CA ILE A 193 36.14 -15.90 12.55
C ILE A 193 35.96 -15.50 14.01
N LYS A 194 34.71 -15.26 14.41
CA LYS A 194 34.36 -14.93 15.80
C LYS A 194 34.63 -16.14 16.70
N ASP A 195 35.45 -15.96 17.74
CA ASP A 195 35.65 -16.97 18.78
C ASP A 195 34.47 -16.91 19.76
N GLU A 196 33.42 -17.70 19.49
CA GLU A 196 32.19 -17.68 20.29
C GLU A 196 32.43 -18.08 21.74
N LEU A 197 33.30 -19.07 21.96
CA LEU A 197 33.56 -19.62 23.29
C LEU A 197 34.34 -18.60 24.14
N ARG A 198 35.34 -17.93 23.56
CA ARG A 198 36.05 -16.86 24.25
C ARG A 198 35.18 -15.63 24.46
N THR A 199 34.30 -15.31 23.51
CA THR A 199 33.32 -14.22 23.66
C THR A 199 32.39 -14.49 24.83
N GLN A 200 31.88 -15.72 24.97
CA GLN A 200 31.03 -16.13 26.09
C GLN A 200 31.78 -16.06 27.43
N GLN A 201 33.01 -16.60 27.49
CA GLN A 201 33.83 -16.54 28.71
C GLN A 201 34.12 -15.09 29.14
N LEU A 202 34.44 -14.20 28.19
CA LEU A 202 34.68 -12.79 28.49
C LEU A 202 33.39 -12.08 28.94
N ALA A 203 32.24 -12.43 28.37
CA ALA A 203 30.95 -11.90 28.79
C ALA A 203 30.59 -12.35 30.22
N GLU A 204 30.83 -13.61 30.55
CA GLU A 204 30.61 -14.15 31.88
C GLU A 204 31.56 -13.55 32.91
N GLN A 205 32.84 -13.41 32.58
CA GLN A 205 33.83 -12.73 33.43
C GLN A 205 33.49 -11.24 33.62
N ALA A 206 33.02 -10.56 32.57
CA ALA A 206 32.57 -9.18 32.67
C ALA A 206 31.34 -9.05 33.58
N ALA A 207 30.39 -9.98 33.48
CA ALA A 207 29.21 -10.02 34.35
C ALA A 207 29.59 -10.27 35.83
N LEU A 208 30.54 -11.15 36.10
CA LEU A 208 31.07 -11.41 37.45
C LEU A 208 31.92 -10.26 38.00
N ALA A 209 32.54 -9.47 37.13
CA ALA A 209 33.37 -8.32 37.51
C ALA A 209 32.55 -7.05 37.79
N VAL A 210 31.26 -7.03 37.44
CA VAL A 210 30.35 -5.97 37.91
C VAL A 210 30.22 -6.12 39.42
N GLN A 211 30.73 -5.14 40.16
CA GLN A 211 30.54 -5.12 41.61
C GLN A 211 29.04 -5.01 41.89
N PRO A 212 28.44 -5.93 42.66
CA PRO A 212 27.06 -5.77 43.07
C PRO A 212 26.93 -4.45 43.83
N GLU A 213 25.98 -3.62 43.43
CA GLU A 213 25.61 -2.45 44.21
C GLU A 213 24.93 -2.94 45.48
N ILE A 214 25.70 -3.03 46.56
CA ILE A 214 25.21 -3.43 47.86
C ILE A 214 24.50 -2.22 48.45
N VAL A 215 23.17 -2.23 48.36
CA VAL A 215 22.35 -1.25 49.08
C VAL A 215 22.34 -1.66 50.55
N GLU A 216 23.12 -0.96 51.37
CA GLU A 216 23.12 -1.12 52.82
C GLU A 216 21.87 -0.45 53.40
N ILE A 217 20.96 -1.26 53.94
CA ILE A 217 19.71 -0.81 54.54
C ILE A 217 19.69 -1.15 56.02
N SER A 218 19.40 -0.15 56.86
CA SER A 218 19.31 -0.30 58.30
C SER A 218 17.91 -0.72 58.73
N ARG A 219 17.80 -1.56 59.76
CA ARG A 219 16.49 -1.96 60.32
C ARG A 219 15.76 -0.73 60.87
N GLY A 220 14.62 -0.38 60.26
CA GLY A 220 13.81 0.79 60.61
C GLY A 220 13.99 2.00 59.69
N GLU A 221 14.85 1.88 58.68
CA GLU A 221 15.00 2.86 57.61
C GLU A 221 13.75 2.89 56.71
N VAL A 222 13.32 4.09 56.34
CA VAL A 222 12.17 4.29 55.44
C VAL A 222 12.65 4.13 54.00
N ILE A 223 12.12 3.14 53.29
CA ILE A 223 12.45 2.89 51.87
C ILE A 223 11.87 4.00 50.99
N VAL A 224 10.57 4.28 51.12
CA VAL A 224 9.87 5.38 50.45
C VAL A 224 8.75 5.92 51.36
N ASN A 225 8.45 7.20 51.28
CA ASN A 225 7.28 7.79 51.94
C ASN A 225 6.02 7.64 51.09
N ALA A 226 4.86 7.67 51.74
CA ALA A 226 3.59 7.62 51.03
C ALA A 226 3.42 8.85 50.12
N GLY A 227 3.26 8.60 48.81
CA GLY A 227 3.10 9.63 47.79
C GLY A 227 4.36 9.94 46.97
N GLU A 228 5.50 9.32 47.29
CA GLU A 228 6.71 9.42 46.48
C GLU A 228 6.66 8.49 45.26
N THR A 229 7.22 8.94 44.14
CA THR A 229 7.38 8.11 42.94
C THR A 229 8.51 7.11 43.19
N ILE A 230 8.21 5.82 43.06
CA ILE A 230 9.15 4.71 43.30
C ILE A 230 10.09 4.58 42.10
N GLU A 231 11.40 4.68 42.32
CA GLU A 231 12.40 4.37 41.30
C GLU A 231 12.67 2.86 41.22
N GLN A 232 13.45 2.41 40.22
CA GLN A 232 13.72 0.98 40.03
C GLN A 232 14.40 0.34 41.26
N ALA A 233 15.31 1.07 41.93
CA ALA A 233 15.99 0.60 43.13
C ALA A 233 15.01 0.41 44.30
N ASP A 234 14.15 1.41 44.53
CA ASP A 234 13.09 1.36 45.54
C ASP A 234 12.13 0.20 45.30
N PHE A 235 11.75 -0.03 44.03
CA PHE A 235 10.89 -1.14 43.65
C PHE A 235 11.52 -2.49 43.99
N VAL A 236 12.81 -2.69 43.67
CA VAL A 236 13.53 -3.93 43.99
C VAL A 236 13.57 -4.17 45.49
N LEU A 237 13.81 -3.13 46.30
CA LEU A 237 13.78 -3.23 47.76
C LEU A 237 12.38 -3.58 48.28
N LEU A 238 11.35 -2.86 47.82
CA LEU A 238 9.96 -3.11 48.21
C LEU A 238 9.50 -4.52 47.78
N ASP A 239 9.90 -5.00 46.61
CA ASP A 239 9.57 -6.33 46.11
C ASP A 239 10.28 -7.42 46.92
N HIS A 240 11.57 -7.22 47.24
CA HIS A 240 12.34 -8.13 48.10
C HIS A 240 11.69 -8.34 49.47
N PHE A 241 11.21 -7.25 50.09
CA PHE A 241 10.52 -7.33 51.38
C PHE A 241 9.03 -7.71 51.28
N GLY A 242 8.54 -8.06 50.09
CA GLY A 242 7.12 -8.41 49.87
C GLY A 242 6.16 -7.25 50.14
N MET A 243 6.66 -6.01 50.09
CA MET A 243 5.89 -4.77 50.27
C MET A 243 5.36 -4.22 48.95
N SER A 244 5.83 -4.74 47.81
CA SER A 244 5.27 -4.42 46.50
C SER A 244 3.83 -4.97 46.39
N ARG A 245 2.87 -4.09 46.15
CA ARG A 245 1.49 -4.48 45.83
C ARG A 245 1.15 -4.02 44.43
N ARG A 246 1.07 -4.96 43.50
CA ARG A 246 0.61 -4.69 42.14
C ARG A 246 -0.90 -4.48 42.18
N GLY A 247 -1.32 -3.23 42.13
CA GLY A 247 -2.72 -2.83 42.06
C GLY A 247 -3.09 -2.35 40.66
N ILE A 248 -4.38 -2.39 40.34
CA ILE A 248 -4.91 -1.71 39.16
C ILE A 248 -4.91 -0.21 39.47
N ASN A 249 -4.29 0.60 38.60
CA ASN A 249 -4.44 2.05 38.70
C ASN A 249 -5.85 2.43 38.25
N TRP A 250 -6.79 2.41 39.18
CA TRP A 250 -8.19 2.73 38.92
C TRP A 250 -8.38 4.16 38.42
N PHE A 251 -7.55 5.12 38.83
CA PHE A 251 -7.65 6.50 38.35
C PHE A 251 -7.35 6.60 36.85
N ASP A 252 -6.23 6.03 36.41
CA ASP A 252 -5.85 6.03 34.99
C ASP A 252 -6.84 5.20 34.16
N LEU A 253 -7.29 4.06 34.68
CA LEU A 253 -8.26 3.21 34.00
C LEU A 253 -9.63 3.90 33.84
N ILE A 254 -10.13 4.56 34.89
CA ILE A 254 -11.37 5.34 34.84
C ILE A 254 -11.19 6.54 33.89
N GLY A 255 -10.04 7.20 33.93
CA GLY A 255 -9.72 8.31 33.02
C GLY A 255 -9.74 7.87 31.56
N PHE A 256 -9.05 6.78 31.23
CA PHE A 256 -9.05 6.19 29.89
C PHE A 256 -10.45 5.76 29.45
N ALA A 257 -11.20 5.05 30.32
CA ALA A 257 -12.58 4.64 30.03
C ALA A 257 -13.52 5.83 29.78
N THR A 258 -13.37 6.90 30.56
CA THR A 258 -14.15 8.14 30.40
C THR A 258 -13.83 8.82 29.07
N LEU A 259 -12.55 8.90 28.70
CA LEU A 259 -12.12 9.50 27.44
C LEU A 259 -12.61 8.69 26.23
N THR A 260 -12.46 7.37 26.25
CA THR A 260 -12.99 6.50 25.18
C THR A 260 -14.51 6.63 25.07
N SER A 261 -15.23 6.63 26.20
CA SER A 261 -16.68 6.83 26.23
C SER A 261 -17.07 8.21 25.68
N GLY A 262 -16.31 9.26 25.99
CA GLY A 262 -16.49 10.60 25.44
C GLY A 262 -16.27 10.65 23.92
N GLY A 263 -15.26 9.95 23.41
CA GLY A 263 -15.02 9.81 21.97
C GLY A 263 -16.16 9.11 21.24
N VAL A 264 -16.69 8.03 21.82
CA VAL A 264 -17.88 7.32 21.29
C VAL A 264 -19.11 8.22 21.35
N ALA A 265 -19.34 8.94 22.46
CA ALA A 265 -20.46 9.87 22.59
C ALA A 265 -20.38 11.00 21.55
N LEU A 266 -19.18 11.52 21.27
CA LEU A 266 -18.96 12.51 20.23
C LEU A 266 -19.27 11.96 18.83
N PHE A 267 -18.88 10.71 18.55
CA PHE A 267 -19.22 10.04 17.30
C PHE A 267 -20.75 9.89 17.14
N VAL A 268 -21.44 9.41 18.18
CA VAL A 268 -22.91 9.27 18.19
C VAL A 268 -23.59 10.64 18.03
N PHE A 269 -23.06 11.68 18.67
CA PHE A 269 -23.55 13.05 18.50
C PHE A 269 -23.37 13.55 17.06
N ALA A 270 -22.20 13.30 16.45
CA ALA A 270 -21.94 13.66 15.06
C ALA A 270 -22.83 12.89 14.09
N GLU A 271 -23.06 11.60 14.33
CA GLU A 271 -24.04 10.78 13.59
C GLU A 271 -25.42 11.42 13.66
N TYR A 272 -25.92 11.70 14.86
CA TYR A 272 -27.23 12.33 15.05
C TYR A 272 -27.36 13.67 14.32
N ARG A 273 -26.29 14.49 14.32
CA ARG A 273 -26.29 15.84 13.74
C ARG A 273 -26.15 15.87 12.22
N PHE A 274 -25.39 14.94 11.63
CA PHE A 274 -24.99 15.01 10.22
C PHE A 274 -25.50 13.82 9.37
N ARG A 275 -25.71 12.65 9.96
CA ARG A 275 -26.11 11.41 9.26
C ARG A 275 -26.99 10.51 10.17
N PRO A 276 -28.25 10.87 10.44
CA PRO A 276 -29.07 10.23 11.48
C PRO A 276 -29.55 8.79 11.19
N LYS A 277 -28.98 8.07 10.21
CA LYS A 277 -29.43 6.74 9.77
C LYS A 277 -28.29 5.79 9.36
N LEU A 278 -27.25 5.63 10.19
CA LEU A 278 -26.31 4.52 9.98
C LEU A 278 -26.97 3.19 10.37
N ARG A 279 -26.65 2.12 9.65
CA ARG A 279 -27.14 0.76 9.95
C ARG A 279 -26.18 0.12 10.95
N SER A 280 -26.62 -0.88 11.72
CA SER A 280 -25.74 -1.57 12.68
C SER A 280 -24.47 -2.15 12.06
N ARG A 281 -24.54 -2.62 10.80
CA ARG A 281 -23.37 -3.06 10.02
C ARG A 281 -22.37 -1.93 9.74
N ASP A 282 -22.85 -0.70 9.59
CA ASP A 282 -22.00 0.48 9.38
C ASP A 282 -21.24 0.82 10.68
N HIS A 283 -21.89 0.73 11.84
CA HIS A 283 -21.23 0.89 13.14
C HIS A 283 -20.13 -0.15 13.35
N VAL A 284 -20.39 -1.41 12.99
CA VAL A 284 -19.38 -2.49 13.03
C VAL A 284 -18.20 -2.18 12.11
N LEU A 285 -18.44 -1.67 10.90
CA LEU A 285 -17.34 -1.30 10.00
C LEU A 285 -16.48 -0.17 10.59
N VAL A 286 -17.09 0.90 11.10
CA VAL A 286 -16.35 2.03 11.70
C VAL A 286 -15.54 1.55 12.91
N LEU A 287 -16.10 0.65 13.73
CA LEU A 287 -15.39 0.04 14.85
C LEU A 287 -14.19 -0.79 14.36
N LEU A 288 -14.38 -1.67 13.38
CA LEU A 288 -13.31 -2.50 12.82
C LEU A 288 -12.19 -1.64 12.23
N LEU A 289 -12.53 -0.60 11.46
CA LEU A 289 -11.56 0.35 10.92
C LEU A 289 -10.80 1.07 12.03
N SER A 290 -11.50 1.51 13.08
CA SER A 290 -10.89 2.19 14.23
C SER A 290 -9.93 1.28 15.00
N LEU A 291 -10.27 0.00 15.17
CA LEU A 291 -9.42 -1.01 15.82
C LEU A 291 -8.16 -1.37 15.01
N THR A 292 -8.14 -1.10 13.71
CA THR A 292 -6.90 -1.31 12.93
C THR A 292 -5.76 -0.39 13.37
N VAL A 293 -6.06 0.81 13.92
CA VAL A 293 -5.03 1.76 14.34
C VAL A 293 -4.18 1.27 15.52
N PRO A 294 -4.76 0.94 16.69
CA PRO A 294 -3.97 0.39 17.79
C PRO A 294 -3.30 -0.93 17.41
N LEU A 295 -3.90 -1.73 16.51
CA LEU A 295 -3.27 -2.96 16.01
C LEU A 295 -1.98 -2.66 15.22
N THR A 296 -2.00 -1.68 14.31
CA THR A 296 -0.78 -1.31 13.55
C THR A 296 0.33 -0.76 14.44
N VAL A 297 -0.04 0.00 15.47
CA VAL A 297 0.90 0.49 16.50
C VAL A 297 1.49 -0.69 17.28
N ALA A 298 0.67 -1.63 17.75
CA ALA A 298 1.11 -2.81 18.49
C ALA A 298 2.04 -3.72 17.68
N LEU A 299 1.89 -3.76 16.36
CA LEU A 299 2.77 -4.49 15.44
C LEU A 299 4.09 -3.76 15.14
N GLY A 300 4.32 -2.57 15.70
CA GLY A 300 5.54 -1.80 15.49
C GLY A 300 5.65 -1.17 14.11
N ILE A 301 4.53 -0.92 13.42
CA ILE A 301 4.55 -0.26 12.10
C ILE A 301 4.98 1.21 12.28
N PRO A 302 5.93 1.73 11.49
CA PRO A 302 6.52 3.07 11.69
C PRO A 302 5.54 4.25 11.67
N ALA A 303 4.36 4.08 11.08
CA ALA A 303 3.33 5.11 10.99
C ALA A 303 1.95 4.48 11.24
N PRO A 304 1.15 5.03 12.17
CA PRO A 304 -0.23 4.62 12.36
C PRO A 304 -1.03 4.72 11.07
N ASN A 305 -1.94 3.77 10.83
CA ASN A 305 -2.76 3.73 9.62
C ASN A 305 -3.99 4.68 9.65
N LEU A 306 -3.91 5.81 10.37
CA LEU A 306 -4.99 6.82 10.36
C LEU A 306 -5.38 7.27 8.93
N PRO A 307 -4.45 7.41 7.96
CA PRO A 307 -4.83 7.81 6.60
C PRO A 307 -5.81 6.85 5.92
N LEU A 308 -5.62 5.54 6.14
CA LEU A 308 -6.55 4.49 5.68
C LEU A 308 -7.95 4.72 6.28
N VAL A 309 -8.01 4.91 7.59
CA VAL A 309 -9.28 5.11 8.31
C VAL A 309 -9.96 6.41 7.84
N GLY A 310 -9.22 7.50 7.73
CA GLY A 310 -9.74 8.80 7.30
C GLY A 310 -10.30 8.77 5.88
N LEU A 311 -9.57 8.18 4.94
CA LEU A 311 -10.02 8.05 3.55
C LEU A 311 -11.28 7.19 3.45
N LEU A 312 -11.33 6.03 4.12
CA LEU A 312 -12.47 5.13 4.06
C LEU A 312 -13.70 5.71 4.75
N VAL A 313 -13.57 6.17 6.00
CA VAL A 313 -14.70 6.74 6.74
C VAL A 313 -15.20 8.03 6.07
N GLY A 314 -14.29 8.88 5.58
CA GLY A 314 -14.64 10.09 4.83
C GLY A 314 -15.37 9.78 3.52
N SER A 315 -14.92 8.77 2.77
CA SER A 315 -15.57 8.35 1.52
C SER A 315 -16.92 7.68 1.75
N PHE A 316 -17.04 6.84 2.78
CA PHE A 316 -18.24 6.03 3.02
C PHE A 316 -19.35 6.78 3.76
N TYR A 317 -18.96 7.57 4.76
CA TYR A 317 -19.90 8.15 5.72
C TYR A 317 -19.88 9.68 5.75
N GLY A 318 -18.94 10.29 5.03
CA GLY A 318 -18.79 11.73 4.91
C GLY A 318 -17.74 12.31 5.86
N SER A 319 -17.33 13.53 5.54
CA SER A 319 -16.20 14.21 6.18
C SER A 319 -16.42 14.45 7.67
N ALA A 320 -17.64 14.82 8.10
CA ALA A 320 -17.95 15.07 9.51
C ALA A 320 -17.66 13.86 10.41
N LEU A 321 -18.12 12.67 10.01
CA LEU A 321 -17.88 11.44 10.76
C LEU A 321 -16.40 11.04 10.73
N GLY A 322 -15.75 11.13 9.57
CA GLY A 322 -14.31 10.84 9.49
C GLY A 322 -13.47 11.74 10.39
N ILE A 323 -13.75 13.04 10.45
CA ILE A 323 -13.05 14.00 11.32
C ILE A 323 -13.23 13.61 12.78
N THR A 324 -14.44 13.22 13.19
CA THR A 324 -14.70 12.80 14.57
C THR A 324 -13.95 11.54 14.96
N VAL A 325 -13.88 10.54 14.07
CA VAL A 325 -13.13 9.30 14.31
C VAL A 325 -11.62 9.59 14.40
N ILE A 326 -11.08 10.36 13.45
CA ILE A 326 -9.66 10.72 13.45
C ILE A 326 -9.28 11.55 14.69
N GLY A 327 -10.12 12.51 15.07
CA GLY A 327 -9.92 13.31 16.28
C GLY A 327 -9.96 12.47 17.55
N ALA A 328 -10.96 11.59 17.69
CA ALA A 328 -11.07 10.70 18.84
C ALA A 328 -9.86 9.76 18.96
N LEU A 329 -9.46 9.12 17.86
CA LEU A 329 -8.30 8.23 17.83
C LEU A 329 -7.00 8.99 18.13
N GLY A 330 -6.84 10.20 17.59
CA GLY A 330 -5.66 11.03 17.84
C GLY A 330 -5.45 11.39 19.31
N ILE A 331 -6.53 11.54 20.08
CA ILE A 331 -6.48 11.85 21.53
C ILE A 331 -6.31 10.57 22.36
N VAL A 332 -7.03 9.49 22.03
CA VAL A 332 -7.06 8.25 22.83
C VAL A 332 -5.77 7.43 22.69
N LEU A 333 -5.21 7.34 21.47
CA LEU A 333 -4.04 6.50 21.18
C LEU A 333 -2.82 6.76 22.08
N PRO A 334 -2.30 8.00 22.21
CA PRO A 334 -1.08 8.26 22.96
C PRO A 334 -1.22 8.06 24.48
N ILE A 335 -2.44 7.91 24.99
CA ILE A 335 -2.70 7.65 26.42
C ILE A 335 -2.60 6.14 26.71
N GLY A 336 -3.06 5.32 25.78
CA GLY A 336 -3.09 3.85 25.96
C GLY A 336 -1.87 3.13 25.39
N LEU A 337 -1.14 3.74 24.46
CA LEU A 337 -0.02 3.13 23.75
C LEU A 337 1.14 4.11 23.59
N GLU A 338 2.37 3.60 23.61
CA GLU A 338 3.56 4.36 23.22
C GLU A 338 3.53 4.59 21.71
N VAL A 339 3.16 5.80 21.30
CA VAL A 339 3.12 6.20 19.89
C VAL A 339 4.13 7.32 19.63
N PRO A 340 4.97 7.24 18.59
CA PRO A 340 5.85 8.33 18.21
C PRO A 340 5.04 9.60 17.90
N THR A 341 5.13 10.61 18.77
CA THR A 341 4.31 11.83 18.72
C THR A 341 4.41 12.56 17.38
N LYS A 342 5.62 12.63 16.81
CA LYS A 342 5.88 13.25 15.50
C LYS A 342 5.11 12.55 14.38
N ALA A 343 5.13 11.22 14.35
CA ALA A 343 4.42 10.42 13.35
C ALA A 343 2.90 10.46 13.55
N LEU A 344 2.44 10.48 14.81
CA LEU A 344 1.02 10.60 15.15
C LEU A 344 0.44 11.92 14.64
N VAL A 345 1.07 13.06 14.95
CA VAL A 345 0.60 14.38 14.50
C VAL A 345 0.59 14.46 12.97
N ALA A 346 1.66 14.01 12.32
CA ALA A 346 1.73 13.96 10.86
C ALA A 346 0.60 13.11 10.25
N SER A 347 0.30 11.96 10.86
CA SER A 347 -0.78 11.07 10.43
C SER A 347 -2.16 11.68 10.66
N ILE A 348 -2.40 12.38 11.77
CA ILE A 348 -3.67 13.06 12.03
C ILE A 348 -3.94 14.12 10.95
N VAL A 349 -2.95 14.98 10.67
CA VAL A 349 -3.12 16.07 9.70
C VAL A 349 -3.37 15.52 8.30
N SER A 350 -2.58 14.54 7.85
CA SER A 350 -2.78 13.93 6.52
C SER A 350 -4.13 13.22 6.40
N SER A 351 -4.59 12.57 7.48
CA SER A 351 -5.89 11.88 7.53
C SER A 351 -7.07 12.84 7.49
N LEU A 352 -6.97 14.01 8.14
CA LEU A 352 -7.99 15.06 8.07
C LEU A 352 -8.12 15.59 6.64
N VAL A 353 -6.99 15.85 5.96
CA VAL A 353 -6.99 16.23 4.54
C VAL A 353 -7.66 15.17 3.68
N GLY A 354 -7.25 13.89 3.84
CA GLY A 354 -7.85 12.77 3.11
C GLY A 354 -9.36 12.67 3.33
N THR A 355 -9.80 12.76 4.59
CA THR A 355 -11.21 12.69 4.99
C THR A 355 -12.05 13.80 4.37
N MET A 356 -11.56 15.05 4.42
CA MET A 356 -12.31 16.22 3.92
C MET A 356 -12.49 16.20 2.40
N MET A 357 -11.52 15.62 1.68
CA MET A 357 -11.55 15.57 0.22
C MET A 357 -12.26 14.31 -0.32
N ALA A 358 -12.15 13.17 0.37
CA ALA A 358 -12.66 11.88 -0.10
C ALA A 358 -14.18 11.86 -0.39
N GLU A 359 -14.98 12.62 0.36
CA GLU A 359 -16.44 12.72 0.17
C GLU A 359 -16.85 13.30 -1.21
N ARG A 360 -15.97 14.12 -1.81
CA ARG A 360 -16.25 14.84 -3.06
C ARG A 360 -15.84 14.08 -4.31
N LEU A 361 -15.07 13.01 -4.16
CA LEU A 361 -14.48 12.30 -5.28
C LEU A 361 -15.51 11.45 -6.01
N ARG A 362 -15.30 11.27 -7.32
CA ARG A 362 -16.21 10.53 -8.21
C ARG A 362 -15.51 9.44 -9.01
N SER A 363 -14.18 9.35 -8.95
CA SER A 363 -13.40 8.29 -9.60
C SER A 363 -12.35 7.67 -8.68
N ARG A 364 -11.96 6.41 -8.98
CA ARG A 364 -10.84 5.74 -8.29
C ARG A 364 -9.50 6.40 -8.55
N GLU A 365 -9.33 7.01 -9.72
CA GLU A 365 -8.14 7.77 -10.09
C GLU A 365 -7.98 9.01 -9.19
N GLU A 366 -9.05 9.78 -8.98
CA GLU A 366 -9.04 10.91 -8.05
C GLU A 366 -8.68 10.47 -6.63
N LEU A 367 -9.18 9.30 -6.19
CA LEU A 367 -8.86 8.75 -4.86
C LEU A 367 -7.38 8.35 -4.76
N ALA A 368 -6.80 7.80 -5.84
CA ALA A 368 -5.38 7.48 -5.92
C ALA A 368 -4.51 8.75 -5.87
N LEU A 369 -4.89 9.80 -6.61
CA LEU A 369 -4.20 11.10 -6.59
C LEU A 369 -4.27 11.75 -5.20
N LEU A 370 -5.43 11.67 -4.54
CA LEU A 370 -5.57 12.11 -3.15
C LEU A 370 -4.63 11.33 -2.22
N GLY A 371 -4.45 10.02 -2.43
CA GLY A 371 -3.50 9.21 -1.66
C GLY A 371 -2.05 9.69 -1.78
N GLY A 372 -1.64 10.13 -2.97
CA GLY A 372 -0.35 10.79 -3.18
C GLY A 372 -0.23 12.10 -2.40
N ALA A 373 -1.27 12.94 -2.44
CA ALA A 373 -1.32 14.19 -1.67
C ALA A 373 -1.28 13.95 -0.15
N VAL A 374 -1.98 12.94 0.35
CA VAL A 374 -1.98 12.51 1.75
C VAL A 374 -0.57 12.11 2.20
N GLY A 375 0.13 11.30 1.40
CA GLY A 375 1.53 10.95 1.68
C GLY A 375 2.47 12.15 1.69
N LEU A 376 2.32 13.06 0.73
CA LEU A 376 3.10 14.30 0.67
C LEU A 376 2.86 15.18 1.90
N VAL A 377 1.60 15.39 2.30
CA VAL A 377 1.25 16.15 3.50
C VAL A 377 1.83 15.49 4.75
N GLN A 378 1.74 14.17 4.88
CA GLN A 378 2.31 13.44 6.01
C GLN A 378 3.82 13.64 6.11
N GLY A 379 4.55 13.53 4.98
CA GLY A 379 5.98 13.80 4.92
C GLY A 379 6.34 15.23 5.32
N ILE A 380 5.66 16.23 4.75
CA ILE A 380 5.93 17.65 5.03
C ILE A 380 5.68 17.99 6.50
N VAL A 381 4.55 17.54 7.07
CA VAL A 381 4.24 17.80 8.48
C VAL A 381 5.27 17.13 9.39
N TYR A 382 5.64 15.89 9.10
CA TYR A 382 6.68 15.19 9.86
C TYR A 382 8.03 15.92 9.79
N LEU A 383 8.41 16.42 8.61
CA LEU A 383 9.63 17.18 8.39
C LEU A 383 9.64 18.48 9.23
N ILE A 384 8.56 19.26 9.15
CA ILE A 384 8.43 20.52 9.90
C ILE A 384 8.55 20.26 11.41
N ILE A 385 7.82 19.26 11.93
CA ILE A 385 7.89 18.92 13.35
C ILE A 385 9.29 18.44 13.74
N SER A 386 9.93 17.65 12.88
CA SER A 386 11.29 17.17 13.14
C SER A 386 12.31 18.30 13.16
N LEU A 387 12.16 19.32 12.30
CA LEU A 387 13.00 20.52 12.29
C LEU A 387 12.80 21.41 13.53
N ILE A 388 11.57 21.49 14.04
CA ILE A 388 11.25 22.29 15.24
C ILE A 388 11.78 21.62 16.51
N LEU A 389 11.58 20.29 16.63
CA LEU A 389 11.83 19.57 17.88
C LEU A 389 13.24 18.99 18.00
N SER A 390 14.00 18.86 16.91
CA SER A 390 15.32 18.24 16.94
C SER A 390 16.43 19.24 16.63
N ALA A 391 17.34 19.47 17.58
CA ALA A 391 18.69 19.94 17.29
C ALA A 391 19.53 18.74 16.81
N THR A 392 19.36 18.34 15.56
CA THR A 392 20.00 17.12 15.04
C THR A 392 21.52 17.26 14.97
N THR A 393 22.24 16.45 15.73
CA THR A 393 23.72 16.38 15.75
C THR A 393 24.30 15.26 14.86
N GLY A 394 23.44 14.50 14.16
CA GLY A 394 23.84 13.39 13.28
C GLY A 394 23.70 13.68 11.77
N PRO A 395 24.07 12.74 10.89
CA PRO A 395 23.97 12.91 9.45
C PRO A 395 22.53 13.23 9.01
N LEU A 396 22.37 14.29 8.20
CA LEU A 396 21.07 14.77 7.71
C LEU A 396 20.24 13.66 7.05
N LEU A 397 20.90 12.77 6.31
CA LEU A 397 20.25 11.68 5.60
C LEU A 397 19.53 10.72 6.55
N GLN A 398 20.17 10.33 7.66
CA GLN A 398 19.63 9.34 8.59
C GLN A 398 18.67 9.95 9.62
N THR A 399 18.93 11.18 10.04
CA THR A 399 18.18 11.82 11.14
C THR A 399 16.93 12.54 10.66
N LEU A 400 16.91 13.00 9.40
CA LEU A 400 15.83 13.84 8.86
C LEU A 400 15.23 13.27 7.58
N LEU A 401 16.04 13.11 6.53
CA LEU A 401 15.52 12.77 5.20
C LEU A 401 14.92 11.36 5.13
N ALA A 402 15.63 10.34 5.63
CA ALA A 402 15.16 8.97 5.58
C ALA A 402 13.85 8.77 6.36
N PRO A 403 13.72 9.19 7.65
CA PRO A 403 12.45 9.07 8.38
C PRO A 403 11.31 9.86 7.73
N THR A 404 11.60 11.06 7.20
CA THR A 404 10.60 11.86 6.47
C THR A 404 10.09 11.13 5.24
N LEU A 405 10.98 10.55 4.45
CA LEU A 405 10.62 9.77 3.27
C LEU A 405 9.82 8.52 3.66
N THR A 406 10.21 7.82 4.72
CA THR A 406 9.46 6.68 5.24
C THR A 406 8.04 7.08 5.62
N GLN A 407 7.85 8.21 6.31
CA GLN A 407 6.52 8.70 6.69
C GLN A 407 5.67 9.09 5.47
N ALA A 408 6.27 9.74 4.48
CA ALA A 408 5.58 10.05 3.23
C ALA A 408 5.13 8.77 2.49
N LEU A 409 6.03 7.81 2.36
CA LEU A 409 5.74 6.51 1.72
C LEU A 409 4.68 5.72 2.49
N MET A 410 4.66 5.78 3.82
CA MET A 410 3.62 5.13 4.62
C MET A 410 2.24 5.77 4.43
N GLY A 411 2.15 7.11 4.32
CA GLY A 411 0.89 7.76 3.98
C GLY A 411 0.34 7.33 2.62
N VAL A 412 1.22 7.21 1.61
CA VAL A 412 0.85 6.66 0.30
C VAL A 412 0.46 5.18 0.42
N ALA A 413 1.24 4.36 1.12
CA ALA A 413 0.98 2.94 1.28
C ALA A 413 -0.39 2.68 1.92
N TRP A 414 -0.74 3.40 2.98
CA TRP A 414 -2.07 3.29 3.60
C TRP A 414 -3.20 3.75 2.69
N SER A 415 -2.95 4.73 1.83
CA SER A 415 -3.92 5.16 0.82
C SER A 415 -4.11 4.10 -0.28
N ILE A 416 -3.05 3.39 -0.68
CA ILE A 416 -3.12 2.25 -1.61
C ILE A 416 -3.94 1.11 -0.99
N VAL A 417 -3.70 0.80 0.29
CA VAL A 417 -4.50 -0.19 1.03
C VAL A 417 -5.97 0.23 1.07
N ALA A 418 -6.27 1.52 1.31
CA ALA A 418 -7.63 2.05 1.31
C ALA A 418 -8.32 1.85 -0.03
N LEU A 419 -7.65 2.23 -1.12
CA LEU A 419 -8.14 2.06 -2.48
C LEU A 419 -8.38 0.58 -2.82
N GLY A 420 -7.45 -0.29 -2.43
CA GLY A 420 -7.49 -1.72 -2.72
C GLY A 420 -8.61 -2.46 -1.97
N ILE A 421 -8.83 -2.13 -0.70
CA ILE A 421 -9.85 -2.81 0.13
C ILE A 421 -11.26 -2.22 -0.08
N SER A 422 -11.36 -0.95 -0.50
CA SER A 422 -12.62 -0.22 -0.66
C SER A 422 -13.71 -1.00 -1.42
N PRO A 423 -13.49 -1.53 -2.64
CA PRO A 423 -14.56 -2.24 -3.37
C PRO A 423 -15.09 -3.48 -2.64
N TYR A 424 -14.25 -4.15 -1.85
CA TYR A 424 -14.65 -5.31 -1.07
C TYR A 424 -15.49 -4.91 0.15
N LEU A 425 -15.10 -3.84 0.84
CA LEU A 425 -15.89 -3.27 1.94
C LEU A 425 -17.24 -2.75 1.44
N GLU A 426 -17.25 -2.07 0.29
CA GLU A 426 -18.48 -1.62 -0.35
C GLU A 426 -19.44 -2.78 -0.61
N HIS A 427 -18.93 -3.90 -1.10
CA HIS A 427 -19.75 -5.09 -1.34
C HIS A 427 -20.23 -5.74 -0.04
N LEU A 428 -19.32 -5.99 0.91
CA LEU A 428 -19.61 -6.72 2.15
C LEU A 428 -20.57 -5.95 3.07
N PHE A 429 -20.42 -4.63 3.12
CA PHE A 429 -21.25 -3.74 3.95
C PHE A 429 -22.38 -3.07 3.16
N ASP A 430 -22.59 -3.42 1.89
CA ASP A 430 -23.67 -2.87 1.05
C ASP A 430 -23.66 -1.32 1.05
N LEU A 431 -22.48 -0.74 0.84
CA LEU A 431 -22.26 0.71 0.85
C LEU A 431 -22.47 1.30 -0.54
N VAL A 432 -23.05 2.50 -0.57
CA VAL A 432 -23.39 3.21 -1.80
C VAL A 432 -22.57 4.50 -1.85
N THR A 433 -21.30 4.36 -2.22
CA THR A 433 -20.38 5.49 -2.34
C THR A 433 -20.61 6.23 -3.67
N PRO A 434 -20.25 7.52 -3.77
CA PRO A 434 -20.34 8.25 -5.03
C PRO A 434 -19.56 7.58 -6.17
N ILE A 435 -18.38 7.04 -5.88
CA ILE A 435 -17.56 6.30 -6.86
C ILE A 435 -18.31 5.06 -7.35
N ARG A 436 -18.88 4.25 -6.44
CA ARG A 436 -19.63 3.04 -6.82
C ARG A 436 -20.87 3.37 -7.64
N LEU A 437 -21.57 4.47 -7.35
CA LEU A 437 -22.73 4.92 -8.12
C LEU A 437 -22.35 5.30 -9.56
N VAL A 438 -21.23 6.01 -9.74
CA VAL A 438 -20.69 6.34 -11.06
C VAL A 438 -20.31 5.06 -11.81
N GLU A 439 -19.65 4.10 -11.14
CA GLU A 439 -19.29 2.81 -11.73
C GLU A 439 -20.50 1.97 -12.13
N LEU A 440 -21.58 2.01 -11.36
CA LEU A 440 -22.84 1.35 -11.65
C LEU A 440 -23.59 2.01 -12.82
N SER A 441 -23.37 3.31 -13.04
CA SER A 441 -23.97 4.07 -14.13
C SER A 441 -23.24 3.90 -15.47
N ASN A 442 -22.16 3.12 -15.53
CA ASN A 442 -21.44 2.87 -16.77
C ASN A 442 -22.24 1.92 -17.68
N PRO A 443 -22.69 2.36 -18.88
CA PRO A 443 -23.48 1.52 -19.79
C PRO A 443 -22.72 0.30 -20.30
N ASN A 444 -21.39 0.28 -20.16
CA ASN A 444 -20.57 -0.85 -20.56
C ASN A 444 -20.59 -2.03 -19.58
N ARG A 445 -21.28 -1.91 -18.44
CA ARG A 445 -21.42 -3.05 -17.52
C ARG A 445 -22.18 -4.20 -18.19
N PRO A 446 -21.83 -5.46 -17.88
CA PRO A 446 -22.45 -6.62 -18.52
C PRO A 446 -23.99 -6.62 -18.48
N LEU A 447 -24.58 -6.25 -17.33
CA LEU A 447 -26.04 -6.24 -17.18
C LEU A 447 -26.71 -5.15 -18.04
N LEU A 448 -26.17 -3.93 -18.05
CA LEU A 448 -26.73 -2.84 -18.87
C LEU A 448 -26.52 -3.08 -20.37
N LYS A 449 -25.39 -3.68 -20.76
CA LYS A 449 -25.18 -4.12 -22.15
C LYS A 449 -26.23 -5.14 -22.59
N ARG A 450 -26.59 -6.08 -21.71
CA ARG A 450 -27.66 -7.05 -21.98
C ARG A 450 -29.02 -6.38 -22.16
N VAL A 451 -29.37 -5.39 -21.34
CA VAL A 451 -30.62 -4.63 -21.53
C VAL A 451 -30.62 -3.96 -22.90
N ALA A 452 -29.52 -3.31 -23.28
CA ALA A 452 -29.39 -2.64 -24.57
C ALA A 452 -29.51 -3.61 -25.77
N SER A 453 -29.09 -4.87 -25.63
CA SER A 453 -29.17 -5.87 -26.70
C SER A 453 -30.46 -6.71 -26.70
N GLU A 454 -30.96 -7.11 -25.54
CA GLU A 454 -32.10 -8.02 -25.37
C GLU A 454 -33.44 -7.26 -25.32
N ALA A 455 -33.43 -6.03 -24.80
CA ALA A 455 -34.62 -5.16 -24.65
C ALA A 455 -34.29 -3.69 -25.05
N PRO A 456 -33.97 -3.42 -26.33
CA PRO A 456 -33.48 -2.12 -26.78
C PRO A 456 -34.50 -0.98 -26.60
N GLY A 457 -35.80 -1.27 -26.70
CA GLY A 457 -36.87 -0.29 -26.46
C GLY A 457 -36.92 0.14 -25.00
N THR A 458 -36.87 -0.83 -24.08
CA THR A 458 -36.76 -0.59 -22.63
C THR A 458 -35.50 0.20 -22.30
N PHE A 459 -34.37 -0.09 -22.95
CA PHE A 459 -33.13 0.67 -22.75
C PHE A 459 -33.29 2.15 -23.14
N GLN A 460 -33.91 2.44 -24.30
CA GLN A 460 -34.17 3.82 -24.72
C GLN A 460 -35.14 4.56 -23.79
N HIS A 461 -36.22 3.89 -23.38
CA HIS A 461 -37.16 4.38 -22.37
C HIS A 461 -36.41 4.76 -21.09
N THR A 462 -35.60 3.85 -20.56
CA THR A 462 -34.84 4.04 -19.32
C THR A 462 -33.92 5.25 -19.37
N LEU A 463 -33.28 5.52 -20.51
CA LEU A 463 -32.43 6.70 -20.68
C LEU A 463 -33.22 8.01 -20.61
N PHE A 464 -34.45 8.04 -21.13
CA PHE A 464 -35.29 9.24 -21.06
C PHE A 464 -35.86 9.43 -19.64
N VAL A 465 -36.29 8.34 -18.97
CA VAL A 465 -36.65 8.37 -17.54
C VAL A 465 -35.50 8.91 -16.69
N ALA A 466 -34.26 8.45 -16.94
CA ALA A 466 -33.08 8.91 -16.22
C ALA A 466 -32.86 10.42 -16.41
N SER A 467 -33.01 10.96 -17.62
CA SER A 467 -32.90 12.40 -17.88
C SER A 467 -33.93 13.22 -17.09
N LEU A 468 -35.18 12.76 -17.03
CA LEU A 468 -36.25 13.41 -16.25
C LEU A 468 -35.94 13.36 -14.75
N ALA A 469 -35.63 12.15 -14.25
CA ALA A 469 -35.42 11.90 -12.84
C ALA A 469 -34.16 12.62 -12.31
N GLU A 470 -33.06 12.64 -13.06
CA GLU A 470 -31.83 13.36 -12.69
C GLU A 470 -32.05 14.86 -12.57
N ALA A 471 -32.81 15.46 -13.51
CA ALA A 471 -33.12 16.87 -13.48
C ALA A 471 -33.95 17.24 -12.25
N ALA A 472 -34.97 16.44 -11.93
CA ALA A 472 -35.79 16.62 -10.72
C ALA A 472 -34.96 16.42 -9.44
N ALA A 473 -34.16 15.36 -9.37
CA ALA A 473 -33.31 15.06 -8.22
C ALA A 473 -32.33 16.20 -7.92
N ARG A 474 -31.71 16.78 -8.95
CA ARG A 474 -30.78 17.91 -8.81
C ARG A 474 -31.45 19.13 -8.21
N ASP A 475 -32.64 19.45 -8.68
CA ASP A 475 -33.38 20.63 -8.26
C ASP A 475 -33.97 20.50 -6.84
N LEU A 476 -34.34 19.28 -6.45
CA LEU A 476 -34.83 18.92 -5.11
C LEU A 476 -33.70 18.62 -4.10
N ARG A 477 -32.44 18.73 -4.52
CA ARG A 477 -31.22 18.39 -3.75
C ARG A 477 -31.22 16.96 -3.21
N CYS A 478 -31.76 16.02 -4.00
CA CYS A 478 -31.67 14.58 -3.74
C CYS A 478 -30.36 14.01 -4.29
N ASN A 479 -30.07 12.74 -4.01
CA ASN A 479 -28.85 12.09 -4.53
C ASN A 479 -28.99 11.78 -6.03
N VAL A 480 -28.42 12.63 -6.88
CA VAL A 480 -28.52 12.53 -8.35
C VAL A 480 -27.83 11.27 -8.87
N GLU A 481 -26.66 10.93 -8.34
CA GLU A 481 -25.92 9.74 -8.73
C GLU A 481 -26.67 8.45 -8.38
N LEU A 482 -27.38 8.44 -7.25
CA LEU A 482 -28.25 7.32 -6.86
C LEU A 482 -29.46 7.20 -7.77
N VAL A 483 -30.14 8.32 -8.07
CA VAL A 483 -31.28 8.34 -9.00
C VAL A 483 -30.86 7.85 -10.38
N ARG A 484 -29.74 8.35 -10.91
CA ARG A 484 -29.19 7.91 -12.20
C ARG A 484 -28.92 6.42 -12.20
N ALA A 485 -28.13 5.93 -11.25
CA ALA A 485 -27.77 4.52 -11.18
C ALA A 485 -29.03 3.66 -11.00
N GLY A 486 -29.90 3.99 -10.04
CA GLY A 486 -31.14 3.27 -9.75
C GLY A 486 -32.06 3.19 -10.96
N THR A 487 -32.26 4.31 -11.67
CA THR A 487 -33.09 4.35 -12.88
C THR A 487 -32.53 3.42 -13.96
N LEU A 488 -31.22 3.37 -14.18
CA LEU A 488 -30.64 2.46 -15.18
C LEU A 488 -30.96 0.97 -14.93
N TYR A 489 -31.29 0.60 -13.69
CA TYR A 489 -31.60 -0.78 -13.33
C TYR A 489 -33.09 -1.05 -13.02
N HIS A 490 -33.95 -0.04 -12.97
CA HIS A 490 -35.33 -0.21 -12.47
C HIS A 490 -36.14 -1.25 -13.26
N ASP A 491 -35.88 -1.34 -14.57
CA ASP A 491 -36.65 -2.11 -15.54
C ASP A 491 -35.92 -3.34 -16.09
N ILE A 492 -34.79 -3.75 -15.48
CA ILE A 492 -33.97 -4.86 -16.01
C ILE A 492 -34.72 -6.18 -16.12
N GLY A 493 -35.77 -6.38 -15.32
CA GLY A 493 -36.56 -7.59 -15.36
C GLY A 493 -37.38 -7.76 -16.63
N LYS A 494 -37.60 -6.69 -17.41
CA LYS A 494 -38.22 -6.77 -18.75
C LYS A 494 -37.40 -7.64 -19.72
N MET A 495 -36.10 -7.84 -19.45
CA MET A 495 -35.28 -8.82 -20.19
C MET A 495 -35.74 -10.27 -20.04
N HIS A 496 -36.52 -10.61 -18.99
CA HIS A 496 -37.06 -11.95 -18.82
C HIS A 496 -38.03 -12.32 -19.95
N ASP A 497 -38.80 -11.34 -20.42
CA ASP A 497 -39.77 -11.50 -21.50
C ASP A 497 -39.93 -10.20 -22.29
N PRO A 498 -38.95 -9.83 -23.16
CA PRO A 498 -38.95 -8.53 -23.81
C PRO A 498 -40.19 -8.25 -24.65
N GLN A 499 -40.72 -9.28 -25.32
CA GLN A 499 -41.91 -9.17 -26.19
C GLN A 499 -43.22 -8.95 -25.40
N GLY A 500 -43.22 -9.15 -24.08
CA GLY A 500 -44.32 -8.75 -23.21
C GLY A 500 -44.46 -7.24 -23.03
N PHE A 501 -43.50 -6.44 -23.51
CA PHE A 501 -43.50 -4.99 -23.32
C PHE A 501 -43.54 -4.28 -24.67
N ILE A 502 -44.53 -3.39 -24.84
CA ILE A 502 -44.87 -2.73 -26.11
C ILE A 502 -43.68 -1.96 -26.71
N GLU A 503 -42.81 -1.38 -25.89
CA GLU A 503 -41.64 -0.65 -26.35
C GLU A 503 -40.61 -1.52 -27.08
N ASN A 504 -40.62 -2.84 -26.86
CA ASN A 504 -39.70 -3.80 -27.50
C ASN A 504 -40.32 -4.57 -28.68
N GLN A 505 -41.63 -4.42 -28.93
CA GLN A 505 -42.32 -5.16 -29.99
C GLN A 505 -42.02 -4.61 -31.40
N MET A 506 -41.42 -3.41 -31.52
CA MET A 506 -40.96 -2.81 -32.80
C MET A 506 -42.01 -2.79 -33.93
N GLY A 507 -43.30 -2.70 -33.60
CA GLY A 507 -44.40 -2.72 -34.56
C GLY A 507 -44.85 -4.12 -35.01
N GLY A 508 -44.33 -5.17 -34.37
CA GLY A 508 -44.84 -6.54 -34.47
C GLY A 508 -46.17 -6.76 -33.73
N PRO A 509 -46.75 -7.97 -33.80
CA PRO A 509 -47.99 -8.30 -33.10
C PRO A 509 -47.80 -8.20 -31.59
N ASN A 510 -48.82 -7.69 -30.89
CA ASN A 510 -48.78 -7.58 -29.44
C ASN A 510 -49.01 -8.96 -28.81
N LYS A 511 -48.01 -9.44 -28.05
CA LYS A 511 -48.06 -10.73 -27.36
C LYS A 511 -49.31 -10.90 -26.50
N HIS A 512 -49.79 -9.83 -25.87
CA HIS A 512 -50.96 -9.88 -24.99
C HIS A 512 -52.27 -10.10 -25.74
N ASP A 513 -52.34 -9.71 -27.01
CA ASP A 513 -53.51 -9.96 -27.85
C ASP A 513 -53.60 -11.45 -28.23
N GLU A 514 -52.46 -12.14 -28.36
CA GLU A 514 -52.40 -13.58 -28.62
C GLU A 514 -52.74 -14.42 -27.37
N ILE A 515 -52.37 -13.95 -26.19
CA ILE A 515 -52.69 -14.60 -24.91
C ILE A 515 -54.20 -14.53 -24.63
N ASP A 516 -54.83 -13.40 -24.98
CA ASP A 516 -56.26 -13.13 -24.78
C ASP A 516 -56.77 -13.51 -23.38
N ASP A 517 -55.95 -13.24 -22.36
CA ASP A 517 -56.30 -13.42 -20.95
C ASP A 517 -55.70 -12.27 -20.13
N PRO A 518 -56.52 -11.40 -19.52
CA PRO A 518 -56.04 -10.28 -18.73
C PRO A 518 -55.34 -10.70 -17.43
N TRP A 519 -55.70 -11.82 -16.80
CA TRP A 519 -55.03 -12.30 -15.59
C TRP A 519 -53.62 -12.78 -15.91
N VAL A 520 -53.47 -13.59 -16.96
CA VAL A 520 -52.15 -14.07 -17.42
C VAL A 520 -51.29 -12.91 -17.88
N SER A 521 -51.87 -11.95 -18.61
CA SER A 521 -51.15 -10.75 -19.06
C SER A 521 -50.69 -9.89 -17.88
N ALA A 522 -51.54 -9.67 -16.88
CA ALA A 522 -51.16 -8.97 -15.66
C ALA A 522 -50.04 -9.69 -14.91
N GLU A 523 -50.09 -11.02 -14.80
CA GLU A 523 -49.04 -11.82 -14.16
C GLU A 523 -47.69 -11.66 -14.87
N ILE A 524 -47.66 -11.72 -16.21
CA ILE A 524 -46.44 -11.49 -17.02
C ILE A 524 -45.88 -10.10 -16.76
N ILE A 525 -46.74 -9.06 -16.78
CA ILE A 525 -46.31 -7.69 -16.50
C ILE A 525 -45.77 -7.59 -15.08
N LYS A 526 -46.44 -8.11 -14.05
CA LYS A 526 -45.95 -8.09 -12.66
C LYS A 526 -44.58 -8.74 -12.52
N LYS A 527 -44.32 -9.81 -13.28
CA LYS A 527 -43.11 -10.61 -13.18
C LYS A 527 -41.82 -9.85 -13.49
N HIS A 528 -41.85 -8.72 -14.21
CA HIS A 528 -40.63 -7.91 -14.42
C HIS A 528 -40.03 -7.40 -13.10
N VAL A 529 -40.85 -7.13 -12.08
CA VAL A 529 -40.35 -6.68 -10.78
C VAL A 529 -39.59 -7.80 -10.08
N THR A 530 -40.21 -8.99 -9.98
CA THR A 530 -39.63 -10.13 -9.26
C THR A 530 -38.40 -10.69 -10.00
N GLU A 531 -38.47 -10.83 -11.32
CA GLU A 531 -37.32 -11.23 -12.14
C GLU A 531 -36.22 -10.17 -12.14
N GLY A 532 -36.59 -8.88 -12.13
CA GLY A 532 -35.65 -7.79 -11.97
C GLY A 532 -34.85 -7.89 -10.67
N LEU A 533 -35.53 -8.15 -9.55
CA LEU A 533 -34.88 -8.39 -8.25
C LEU A 533 -33.96 -9.63 -8.28
N VAL A 534 -34.38 -10.71 -8.93
CA VAL A 534 -33.54 -11.91 -9.10
C VAL A 534 -32.26 -11.58 -9.89
N MET A 535 -32.37 -10.84 -11.00
CA MET A 535 -31.22 -10.41 -11.79
C MET A 535 -30.31 -9.46 -10.99
N ALA A 536 -30.89 -8.51 -10.26
CA ALA A 536 -30.15 -7.57 -9.44
C ALA A 536 -29.33 -8.27 -8.33
N ARG A 537 -29.92 -9.25 -7.66
CA ARG A 537 -29.24 -10.07 -6.64
C ARG A 537 -28.13 -10.93 -7.25
N LYS A 538 -28.38 -11.57 -8.40
CA LYS A 538 -27.35 -12.33 -9.13
C LYS A 538 -26.15 -11.44 -9.50
N CYS A 539 -26.41 -10.20 -9.90
CA CYS A 539 -25.37 -9.22 -10.21
C CYS A 539 -24.84 -8.44 -8.99
N ARG A 540 -25.25 -8.81 -7.76
CA ARG A 540 -24.79 -8.21 -6.50
C ARG A 540 -24.96 -6.68 -6.46
N LEU A 541 -26.06 -6.18 -7.04
CA LEU A 541 -26.39 -4.76 -6.97
C LEU A 541 -26.65 -4.35 -5.51
N PRO A 542 -26.26 -3.12 -5.09
CA PRO A 542 -26.53 -2.65 -3.74
C PRO A 542 -28.03 -2.62 -3.42
N GLY A 543 -28.40 -2.79 -2.15
CA GLY A 543 -29.79 -2.75 -1.71
C GLY A 543 -30.51 -1.47 -2.12
N ALA A 544 -29.83 -0.32 -2.06
CA ALA A 544 -30.40 0.96 -2.48
C ALA A 544 -30.70 1.03 -3.98
N ILE A 545 -29.99 0.27 -4.83
CA ILE A 545 -30.27 0.18 -6.27
C ILE A 545 -31.40 -0.83 -6.52
N GLN A 546 -31.39 -1.95 -5.80
CA GLN A 546 -32.48 -2.93 -5.85
C GLN A 546 -33.84 -2.33 -5.49
N ALA A 547 -33.87 -1.35 -4.58
CA ALA A 547 -35.08 -0.64 -4.15
C ALA A 547 -35.84 0.00 -5.31
N PHE A 548 -35.15 0.52 -6.33
CA PHE A 548 -35.80 1.15 -7.50
C PHE A 548 -36.65 0.15 -8.31
N ILE A 549 -36.36 -1.16 -8.23
CA ILE A 549 -37.04 -2.16 -9.05
C ILE A 549 -38.49 -2.38 -8.61
N PRO A 550 -38.82 -2.66 -7.34
CA PRO A 550 -40.23 -2.71 -6.92
C PRO A 550 -40.83 -1.31 -6.70
N GLU A 551 -40.06 -0.37 -6.17
CA GLU A 551 -40.61 0.92 -5.77
C GLU A 551 -40.98 1.83 -6.94
N HIS A 552 -40.42 1.65 -8.14
CA HIS A 552 -40.85 2.47 -9.28
C HIS A 552 -42.30 2.18 -9.69
N GLN A 553 -42.78 0.94 -9.49
CA GLN A 553 -44.19 0.59 -9.71
C GLN A 553 -45.05 0.73 -8.44
N GLY A 554 -44.44 0.62 -7.27
CA GLY A 554 -45.16 0.67 -6.00
C GLY A 554 -46.26 -0.38 -5.94
N THR A 555 -47.47 0.03 -5.56
CA THR A 555 -48.65 -0.83 -5.52
C THR A 555 -49.68 -0.46 -6.59
N MET A 556 -49.22 0.18 -7.68
CA MET A 556 -50.09 0.71 -8.72
C MET A 556 -50.93 -0.39 -9.38
N LEU A 557 -52.12 -0.01 -9.83
CA LEU A 557 -53.00 -0.87 -10.60
C LEU A 557 -52.53 -0.96 -12.06
N ILE A 558 -52.46 -2.17 -12.60
CA ILE A 558 -52.23 -2.47 -14.02
C ILE A 558 -53.54 -2.23 -14.77
N THR A 559 -53.81 -0.94 -14.97
CA THR A 559 -55.12 -0.39 -15.34
C THR A 559 -55.70 -1.01 -16.62
N TYR A 560 -54.90 -1.25 -17.66
CA TYR A 560 -55.39 -1.77 -18.95
C TYR A 560 -56.02 -3.16 -18.82
N PHE A 561 -55.29 -4.13 -18.23
CA PHE A 561 -55.79 -5.49 -18.06
C PHE A 561 -56.88 -5.59 -17.00
N TYR A 562 -56.86 -4.73 -15.97
CA TYR A 562 -57.96 -4.65 -15.01
C TYR A 562 -59.27 -4.23 -15.69
N TYR A 563 -59.26 -3.21 -16.55
CA TYR A 563 -60.47 -2.82 -17.29
C TYR A 563 -60.92 -3.90 -18.29
N GLN A 564 -59.99 -4.59 -18.95
CA GLN A 564 -60.32 -5.72 -19.82
C GLN A 564 -61.00 -6.86 -19.03
N ALA A 565 -60.52 -7.16 -17.82
CA ALA A 565 -61.16 -8.11 -16.93
C ALA A 565 -62.56 -7.64 -16.50
N GLN A 566 -62.74 -6.35 -16.19
CA GLN A 566 -64.04 -5.76 -15.87
C GLN A 566 -65.05 -5.89 -17.01
N GLU A 567 -64.64 -5.64 -18.25
CA GLU A 567 -65.49 -5.85 -19.42
C GLU A 567 -65.89 -7.33 -19.59
N ARG A 568 -64.96 -8.27 -19.34
CA ARG A 568 -65.28 -9.71 -19.36
C ARG A 568 -66.27 -10.11 -18.28
N ALA A 569 -66.14 -9.60 -17.05
CA ALA A 569 -67.10 -9.90 -15.98
C ALA A 569 -68.48 -9.26 -16.19
N LYS A 570 -68.57 -8.16 -16.97
CA LYS A 570 -69.88 -7.64 -17.42
C LYS A 570 -70.55 -8.60 -18.40
N ALA A 571 -69.79 -9.30 -19.23
CA ALA A 571 -70.29 -10.29 -20.18
C ALA A 571 -70.59 -11.66 -19.51
N ASP A 572 -69.80 -12.04 -18.50
CA ASP A 572 -69.97 -13.28 -17.73
C ASP A 572 -69.99 -13.01 -16.21
N PRO A 573 -71.19 -12.99 -15.59
CA PRO A 573 -71.34 -12.74 -14.15
C PRO A 573 -70.72 -13.79 -13.22
N SER A 574 -70.26 -14.93 -13.75
CA SER A 574 -69.56 -15.95 -12.94
C SER A 574 -68.13 -15.57 -12.57
N ILE A 575 -67.55 -14.62 -13.31
CA ILE A 575 -66.18 -14.14 -13.12
C ILE A 575 -66.13 -13.16 -11.95
N LYS A 576 -65.42 -13.55 -10.88
CA LYS A 576 -65.13 -12.65 -9.75
C LYS A 576 -63.80 -11.95 -9.98
N ILE A 577 -63.80 -10.62 -9.94
CA ILE A 577 -62.59 -9.81 -10.09
C ILE A 577 -62.09 -9.37 -8.72
N CYS A 578 -60.81 -9.63 -8.43
CA CYS A 578 -60.10 -9.04 -7.31
C CYS A 578 -59.15 -7.96 -7.86
N ALA A 579 -59.18 -6.74 -7.30
CA ALA A 579 -58.30 -5.67 -7.78
C ALA A 579 -56.82 -5.96 -7.49
N GLU A 580 -56.56 -6.72 -6.42
CA GLU A 580 -55.24 -7.16 -5.96
C GLU A 580 -54.53 -8.05 -6.99
N ASP A 581 -55.26 -8.82 -7.80
CA ASP A 581 -54.69 -9.63 -8.89
C ASP A 581 -53.98 -8.75 -9.94
N PHE A 582 -54.44 -7.50 -10.07
CA PHE A 582 -53.95 -6.53 -11.04
C PHE A 582 -53.09 -5.43 -10.41
N ARG A 583 -52.76 -5.51 -9.11
CA ARG A 583 -51.84 -4.56 -8.47
C ARG A 583 -50.43 -5.14 -8.37
N TYR A 584 -49.44 -4.28 -8.47
CA TYR A 584 -48.07 -4.64 -8.10
C TYR A 584 -47.96 -4.91 -6.60
N ASP A 585 -47.03 -5.78 -6.23
CA ASP A 585 -46.88 -6.24 -4.84
C ASP A 585 -46.21 -5.20 -3.93
N GLY A 586 -45.61 -4.14 -4.51
CA GLY A 586 -44.90 -3.10 -3.77
C GLY A 586 -43.49 -3.50 -3.30
N PRO A 587 -42.93 -2.74 -2.34
CA PRO A 587 -43.55 -1.63 -1.59
C PRO A 587 -43.68 -0.34 -2.41
N ILE A 588 -44.49 0.62 -1.92
CA ILE A 588 -44.49 2.00 -2.44
C ILE A 588 -43.13 2.66 -2.17
N PRO A 589 -42.76 3.72 -2.93
CA PRO A 589 -41.53 4.47 -2.71
C PRO A 589 -41.24 4.81 -1.25
N GLN A 590 -40.07 4.39 -0.77
CA GLN A 590 -39.58 4.60 0.61
C GLN A 590 -38.55 5.74 0.70
N SER A 591 -38.25 6.39 -0.44
CA SER A 591 -37.31 7.51 -0.53
C SER A 591 -37.76 8.54 -1.56
N ARG A 592 -37.21 9.75 -1.47
CA ARG A 592 -37.49 10.81 -2.46
C ARG A 592 -36.95 10.41 -3.81
N GLU A 593 -35.81 9.74 -3.83
CA GLU A 593 -35.14 9.24 -5.03
C GLU A 593 -35.98 8.22 -5.80
N THR A 594 -36.50 7.19 -5.13
CA THR A 594 -37.38 6.19 -5.77
C THR A 594 -38.74 6.79 -6.15
N GLY A 595 -39.25 7.72 -5.35
CA GLY A 595 -40.47 8.47 -5.67
C GLY A 595 -40.34 9.31 -6.95
N ILE A 596 -39.21 10.01 -7.12
CA ILE A 596 -38.93 10.78 -8.35
C ILE A 596 -38.91 9.86 -9.57
N VAL A 597 -38.32 8.65 -9.45
CA VAL A 597 -38.26 7.70 -10.57
C VAL A 597 -39.64 7.15 -10.92
N MET A 598 -40.48 6.80 -9.95
CA MET A 598 -41.89 6.42 -10.23
C MET A 598 -42.62 7.51 -11.03
N LEU A 599 -42.43 8.77 -10.64
CA LEU A 599 -43.10 9.90 -11.32
C LEU A 599 -42.55 10.09 -12.74
N ALA A 600 -41.23 9.99 -12.92
CA ALA A 600 -40.58 10.10 -14.22
C ALA A 600 -41.05 8.98 -15.16
N ASP A 601 -41.05 7.73 -14.70
CA ASP A 601 -41.52 6.56 -15.45
C ASP A 601 -42.99 6.72 -15.86
N SER A 602 -43.85 7.10 -14.91
CA SER A 602 -45.28 7.34 -15.18
C SER A 602 -45.55 8.44 -16.22
N CYS A 603 -44.63 9.41 -16.36
CA CYS A 603 -44.77 10.51 -17.31
C CYS A 603 -44.08 10.24 -18.66
N GLU A 604 -43.16 9.28 -18.74
CA GLU A 604 -42.32 9.02 -19.93
C GLU A 604 -43.18 8.77 -21.18
N ALA A 605 -44.07 7.77 -21.12
CA ALA A 605 -44.88 7.37 -22.25
C ALA A 605 -45.84 8.50 -22.70
N ALA A 606 -46.40 9.22 -21.73
CA ALA A 606 -47.30 10.34 -21.97
C ALA A 606 -46.55 11.49 -22.67
N LEU A 607 -45.40 11.91 -22.13
CA LEU A 607 -44.57 12.96 -22.71
C LEU A 607 -44.03 12.59 -24.10
N ARG A 608 -43.63 11.33 -24.31
CA ARG A 608 -43.13 10.85 -25.61
C ARG A 608 -44.21 10.84 -26.70
N SER A 609 -45.49 10.74 -26.31
CA SER A 609 -46.62 10.79 -27.25
C SER A 609 -46.97 12.21 -27.72
N LEU A 610 -46.52 13.25 -27.01
CA LEU A 610 -46.80 14.65 -27.32
C LEU A 610 -45.87 15.18 -28.42
N LYS A 611 -46.28 15.06 -29.69
CA LYS A 611 -45.47 15.55 -30.84
C LYS A 611 -45.62 17.06 -31.10
N ASP A 612 -46.85 17.57 -31.08
CA ASP A 612 -47.19 18.97 -31.41
C ASP A 612 -47.94 19.69 -30.26
N ALA A 613 -47.66 19.31 -29.02
CA ALA A 613 -48.30 19.91 -27.84
C ALA A 613 -47.62 21.20 -27.40
N THR A 614 -48.39 22.12 -26.80
CA THR A 614 -47.80 23.29 -26.13
C THR A 614 -47.20 22.89 -24.77
N PRO A 615 -46.25 23.68 -24.23
CA PRO A 615 -45.73 23.45 -22.88
C PRO A 615 -46.81 23.43 -21.80
N GLU A 616 -47.86 24.24 -21.96
CA GLU A 616 -49.01 24.28 -21.05
C GLU A 616 -49.84 23.00 -21.11
N GLU A 617 -50.04 22.44 -22.30
CA GLU A 617 -50.72 21.15 -22.49
C GLU A 617 -49.91 20.00 -21.88
N ALA A 618 -48.59 19.99 -22.09
CA ALA A 618 -47.68 19.03 -21.48
C ALA A 618 -47.72 19.13 -19.95
N LEU A 619 -47.70 20.35 -19.40
CA LEU A 619 -47.79 20.59 -17.96
C LEU A 619 -49.13 20.13 -17.37
N ALA A 620 -50.24 20.39 -18.07
CA ALA A 620 -51.56 19.91 -17.63
C ALA A 620 -51.64 18.38 -17.62
N MET A 621 -51.04 17.72 -18.61
CA MET A 621 -50.97 16.25 -18.69
C MET A 621 -50.11 15.67 -17.55
N VAL A 622 -48.90 16.19 -17.35
CA VAL A 622 -48.00 15.75 -16.27
C VAL A 622 -48.65 15.94 -14.90
N ASN A 623 -49.25 17.10 -14.64
CA ASN A 623 -49.97 17.35 -13.38
C ASN A 623 -51.12 16.37 -13.14
N ARG A 624 -51.82 15.93 -14.19
CA ARG A 624 -52.89 14.92 -14.06
C ARG A 624 -52.33 13.57 -13.62
N ILE A 625 -51.22 13.14 -14.21
CA ILE A 625 -50.54 11.87 -13.87
C ILE A 625 -50.03 11.92 -12.43
N LEU A 626 -49.30 12.97 -12.07
CA LEU A 626 -48.76 13.18 -10.72
C LEU A 626 -49.87 13.23 -9.66
N ARG A 627 -50.99 13.90 -9.96
CA ARG A 627 -52.15 13.95 -9.07
C ARG A 627 -52.79 12.57 -8.88
N ALA A 628 -52.85 11.75 -9.93
CA ALA A 628 -53.37 10.38 -9.83
C ALA A 628 -52.47 9.52 -8.90
N ARG A 629 -51.14 9.62 -9.01
CA ARG A 629 -50.21 8.92 -8.11
C ARG A 629 -50.36 9.38 -6.66
N TRP A 630 -50.57 10.67 -6.45
CA TRP A 630 -50.83 11.22 -5.12
C TRP A 630 -52.16 10.70 -4.53
N GLN A 631 -53.22 10.64 -5.34
CA GLN A 631 -54.54 10.14 -4.91
C GLN A 631 -54.54 8.63 -4.63
N ASP A 632 -53.71 7.86 -5.32
CA ASP A 632 -53.51 6.42 -5.06
C ASP A 632 -52.51 6.17 -3.90
N ASN A 633 -52.19 7.19 -3.10
CA ASN A 633 -51.30 7.10 -1.93
C ASN A 633 -49.89 6.53 -2.20
N GLN A 634 -49.40 6.60 -3.44
CA GLN A 634 -48.10 6.03 -3.82
C GLN A 634 -46.90 6.81 -3.23
N MET A 635 -47.11 8.04 -2.75
CA MET A 635 -46.03 8.92 -2.27
C MET A 635 -45.92 9.00 -0.75
N VAL A 636 -46.76 8.28 0.00
CA VAL A 636 -46.92 8.47 1.47
C VAL A 636 -45.61 8.24 2.22
N ASP A 637 -44.85 7.21 1.85
CA ASP A 637 -43.59 6.86 2.52
C ASP A 637 -42.34 7.46 1.85
N SER A 638 -42.52 8.15 0.72
CA SER A 638 -41.40 8.65 -0.09
C SER A 638 -40.67 9.85 0.55
N GLY A 639 -41.37 10.60 1.42
CA GLY A 639 -40.90 11.89 1.92
C GLY A 639 -41.01 13.03 0.88
N LEU A 640 -41.60 12.81 -0.29
CA LEU A 640 -41.97 13.87 -1.23
C LEU A 640 -43.21 14.61 -0.74
N THR A 641 -43.17 15.93 -0.84
CA THR A 641 -44.30 16.78 -0.47
C THR A 641 -45.15 17.16 -1.67
N ARG A 642 -46.37 17.64 -1.44
CA ARG A 642 -47.24 18.16 -2.51
C ARG A 642 -46.61 19.35 -3.27
N GLN A 643 -45.77 20.13 -2.59
CA GLN A 643 -45.01 21.23 -3.20
C GLN A 643 -43.94 20.68 -4.15
N ASP A 644 -43.26 19.60 -3.76
CA ASP A 644 -42.28 18.93 -4.62
C ASP A 644 -42.93 18.45 -5.93
N MET A 645 -44.15 17.91 -5.88
CA MET A 645 -44.88 17.44 -7.07
C MET A 645 -45.05 18.52 -8.15
N GLY A 646 -45.44 19.74 -7.75
CA GLY A 646 -45.60 20.85 -8.70
C GLY A 646 -44.27 21.23 -9.36
N ARG A 647 -43.20 21.27 -8.56
CA ARG A 647 -41.85 21.57 -9.04
C ARG A 647 -41.32 20.49 -9.98
N ILE A 648 -41.56 19.21 -9.67
CA ILE A 648 -41.24 18.07 -10.54
C ILE A 648 -41.95 18.19 -11.89
N ALA A 649 -43.24 18.57 -11.89
CA ALA A 649 -44.02 18.71 -13.12
C ALA A 649 -43.39 19.73 -14.09
N GLU A 650 -43.01 20.90 -13.56
CA GLU A 650 -42.36 21.96 -14.33
C GLU A 650 -41.02 21.50 -14.92
N ILE A 651 -40.21 20.79 -14.13
CA ILE A 651 -38.92 20.26 -14.56
C ILE A 651 -39.08 19.22 -15.66
N PHE A 652 -40.03 18.30 -15.51
CA PHE A 652 -40.28 17.27 -16.52
C PHE A 652 -40.70 17.88 -17.86
N VAL A 653 -41.54 18.92 -17.84
CA VAL A 653 -41.90 19.66 -19.05
C VAL A 653 -40.68 20.36 -19.65
N HIS A 654 -39.84 21.00 -18.83
CA HIS A 654 -38.62 21.64 -19.30
C HIS A 654 -37.65 20.66 -19.97
N VAL A 655 -37.43 19.48 -19.38
CA VAL A 655 -36.60 18.42 -19.98
C VAL A 655 -37.25 17.90 -21.27
N TRP A 656 -38.56 17.67 -21.29
CA TRP A 656 -39.28 17.26 -22.50
C TRP A 656 -39.14 18.29 -23.64
N GLN A 657 -39.24 19.59 -23.35
CA GLN A 657 -39.03 20.65 -24.34
C GLN A 657 -37.66 20.55 -25.00
N GLN A 658 -36.61 20.27 -24.21
CA GLN A 658 -35.24 20.11 -24.72
C GLN A 658 -35.12 18.95 -25.73
N TYR A 659 -35.84 17.86 -25.49
CA TYR A 659 -35.88 16.70 -26.39
C TYR A 659 -36.78 16.90 -27.61
N ASN A 660 -37.86 17.69 -27.48
CA ASN A 660 -38.87 17.89 -28.52
C ASN A 660 -38.68 19.19 -29.35
N HIS A 661 -37.54 19.89 -29.21
CA HIS A 661 -37.25 21.03 -30.08
C HIS A 661 -37.18 20.61 -31.55
N LYS A 662 -38.03 21.20 -32.40
CA LYS A 662 -38.06 20.98 -33.84
C LYS A 662 -36.69 21.30 -34.45
N ARG A 663 -35.90 20.27 -34.81
CA ARG A 663 -34.79 20.45 -35.77
C ARG A 663 -35.40 20.99 -37.06
N ILE A 664 -34.93 22.14 -37.53
CA ILE A 664 -35.36 22.71 -38.82
C ILE A 664 -35.10 21.64 -39.90
N PRO A 665 -36.14 21.08 -40.54
CA PRO A 665 -35.94 20.07 -41.55
C PRO A 665 -35.19 20.67 -42.74
N TYR A 666 -34.14 19.98 -43.21
CA TYR A 666 -33.44 20.41 -44.42
C TYR A 666 -34.43 20.46 -45.60
N PRO A 667 -34.41 21.53 -46.42
CA PRO A 667 -35.28 21.63 -47.57
C PRO A 667 -35.08 20.41 -48.49
N LYS A 668 -36.16 19.70 -48.84
CA LYS A 668 -36.10 18.52 -49.72
C LYS A 668 -35.38 18.80 -51.05
N ALA A 669 -35.38 20.06 -51.51
CA ALA A 669 -34.66 20.53 -52.69
C ALA A 669 -33.12 20.41 -52.59
N ALA A 670 -32.55 20.42 -51.38
CA ALA A 670 -31.11 20.28 -51.17
C ALA A 670 -30.62 18.82 -51.30
N LEU A 671 -31.53 17.84 -51.30
CA LEU A 671 -31.24 16.40 -51.31
C LEU A 671 -31.52 15.75 -52.68
N ALA A 672 -32.02 16.50 -53.66
CA ALA A 672 -32.23 15.97 -55.01
C ALA A 672 -30.88 15.92 -55.76
N PRO A 673 -30.47 14.75 -56.29
CA PRO A 673 -29.28 14.68 -57.15
C PRO A 673 -29.52 15.56 -58.39
N LYS A 674 -28.61 16.50 -58.66
CA LYS A 674 -28.65 17.31 -59.88
C LYS A 674 -28.51 16.38 -61.08
N SER A 675 -29.56 16.24 -61.88
CA SER A 675 -29.47 15.60 -63.19
C SER A 675 -28.60 16.47 -64.09
N THR A 676 -27.35 16.08 -64.30
CA THR A 676 -26.52 16.62 -65.38
C THR A 676 -27.07 16.12 -66.70
N SER A 677 -27.90 16.92 -67.36
CA SER A 677 -28.19 16.76 -68.78
C SER A 677 -26.92 17.10 -69.56
N VAL A 678 -26.20 16.07 -70.01
CA VAL A 678 -25.19 16.23 -71.06
C VAL A 678 -25.96 16.43 -72.36
N SER A 679 -25.93 17.65 -72.89
CA SER A 679 -26.38 17.96 -74.24
C SER A 679 -25.43 17.31 -75.25
N SER A 680 -26.05 16.58 -76.20
CA SER A 680 -25.56 16.06 -77.49
C SER A 680 -24.17 16.46 -77.97
#